data_AF-A0A3B8TR84-F1
#
_entry.id   AF-A0A3B8TR84-F1
#
_cell.length_a   1.000
_cell.length_b   1.000
_cell.length_c   1.000
_cell.angle_alpha   90.00
_cell.angle_beta   90.00
_cell.angle_gamma   90.00
#
_symmetry.space_group_name_H-M   'P 1'
#
loop_
_entity.id
_entity.type
_entity.pdbx_description
1 polymer ?
#
loop_
_entity_poly.entity_id
_entity_poly.type
_entity_poly.pdbx_seq_one_letter_code
_entity_poly.pdbx_strand_id
1 'polypeptide(L)'
;MFTRIEEWWFTRIASLVGLWAFFALSADLSFALQPMDANNAWTQLAFILSWSVFAASLGYWVNDVFDRKKDALGGKMNTTAGKSLWLMITTTLVLIVLTTSCVWVLPLHNNQVVIGLVGLQIVLFFLYAMPYLRFKERPLGGIMVDSIYAYVVPNCIVFFVVNNLEPFDLGVQYLVLIGSWSFIAGCRSIVNHHWEDRQSDTLSNTRTAATAWPKAKVLRWLKIYLPTLEIIFFSLFLWLGNGWICVALYLGYLLWLIWRSVDTSKLDGVRLLAEPSELSFQCTLKVYALLLPLISIIMLAMSQPVEGAVIGLIWCVAFYKSLRWAGPDLKFVRTLMVRAYFFMLPIYHAAYWFVFKILSRVVNYSIYYVALLFGRNLKKEKADITASSSSCQKPSGSAASPTTPQKNPHSLLHTPVEKCVHMLWIGQQIGLMEQLTLASFVHFGYDVHLWLYSETSTSNVPDTVKVMDANAVISSKEVFHYKKGSQFGTGKGSVAGFSDIFRYKLLYDYGGWWVDMDVTCLKAFDVETPYFFRGHHNLLLVGNIMKAPKGSSLMWSCYTKAKEQVTADNRDWHLPIQILVDEVLAQGLENCIYHGMSNTDEFDTIAKYFVRPVDFPVEWCAIHWCNEVLRSRKIDVRWMPKEGRLMKEIGQYKLTAFYDKRQEADLAPWEVKMIQIM
;
A
#
# COMPACT_ATOMS: atom_id res chain seq x y z
N MET A 1 -15.58 3.54 -9.59
CA MET A 1 -16.81 2.96 -9.00
C MET A 1 -16.48 2.11 -7.79
N PHE A 2 -15.41 1.30 -7.84
CA PHE A 2 -14.95 0.51 -6.70
C PHE A 2 -14.12 1.36 -5.74
N THR A 3 -14.61 1.55 -4.52
CA THR A 3 -13.96 2.27 -3.44
C THR A 3 -13.05 1.34 -2.65
N ARG A 4 -11.79 1.75 -2.42
CA ARG A 4 -10.84 1.06 -1.53
C ARG A 4 -10.66 -0.44 -1.81
N ILE A 5 -10.67 -0.84 -3.10
CA ILE A 5 -10.64 -2.26 -3.53
C ILE A 5 -9.51 -3.07 -2.89
N GLU A 6 -8.35 -2.45 -2.71
CA GLU A 6 -7.17 -3.06 -2.09
C GLU A 6 -7.39 -3.50 -0.63
N GLU A 7 -8.31 -2.84 0.10
CA GLU A 7 -8.57 -3.14 1.52
C GLU A 7 -9.40 -4.42 1.71
N TRP A 8 -10.30 -4.74 0.78
CA TRP A 8 -11.28 -5.83 0.93
C TRP A 8 -11.16 -6.96 -0.09
N TRP A 9 -10.57 -6.73 -1.27
CA TRP A 9 -10.49 -7.74 -2.34
C TRP A 9 -9.63 -8.94 -1.94
N PHE A 10 -8.41 -8.69 -1.45
CA PHE A 10 -7.45 -9.72 -1.06
C PHE A 10 -7.73 -10.33 0.32
N THR A 11 -8.69 -9.75 1.05
CA THR A 11 -9.00 -10.11 2.43
C THR A 11 -10.38 -10.80 2.49
N ARG A 12 -11.45 -10.02 2.47
CA ARG A 12 -12.83 -10.50 2.64
C ARG A 12 -13.33 -11.26 1.43
N ILE A 13 -13.10 -10.78 0.20
CA ILE A 13 -13.60 -11.50 -0.99
C ILE A 13 -12.85 -12.82 -1.19
N ALA A 14 -11.52 -12.83 -1.03
CA ALA A 14 -10.75 -14.06 -1.02
C ALA A 14 -11.31 -15.09 -0.02
N SER A 15 -11.69 -14.64 1.18
CA SER A 15 -12.35 -15.47 2.19
C SER A 15 -13.73 -15.98 1.78
N LEU A 16 -14.55 -15.17 1.13
CA LEU A 16 -15.88 -15.60 0.65
C LEU A 16 -15.76 -16.64 -0.46
N VAL A 17 -14.78 -16.50 -1.36
CA VAL A 17 -14.51 -17.51 -2.40
C VAL A 17 -14.00 -18.81 -1.77
N GLY A 18 -13.14 -18.73 -0.74
CA GLY A 18 -12.70 -19.91 -0.01
C GLY A 18 -13.85 -20.62 0.70
N LEU A 19 -14.74 -19.85 1.34
CA LEU A 19 -15.94 -20.39 1.99
C LEU A 19 -16.93 -21.01 0.99
N TRP A 20 -17.08 -20.40 -0.19
CA TRP A 20 -17.85 -20.98 -1.28
C TRP A 20 -17.27 -22.33 -1.73
N ALA A 21 -15.95 -22.40 -1.99
CA ALA A 21 -15.29 -23.65 -2.36
C ALA A 21 -15.43 -24.71 -1.26
N PHE A 22 -15.38 -24.30 0.02
CA PHE A 22 -15.60 -25.17 1.16
C PHE A 22 -17.01 -25.79 1.18
N PHE A 23 -18.06 -25.02 0.88
CA PHE A 23 -19.42 -25.56 0.80
C PHE A 23 -19.70 -26.30 -0.50
N ALA A 24 -19.06 -25.90 -1.61
CA ALA A 24 -19.19 -26.58 -2.89
C ALA A 24 -18.77 -28.05 -2.79
N LEU A 25 -17.73 -28.33 -2.00
CA LEU A 25 -17.28 -29.67 -1.64
C LEU A 25 -18.34 -30.48 -0.89
N SER A 26 -18.99 -29.88 0.11
CA SER A 26 -19.99 -30.59 0.92
C SER A 26 -21.33 -30.78 0.20
N ALA A 27 -21.64 -29.92 -0.75
CA ALA A 27 -22.92 -29.91 -1.48
C ALA A 27 -22.86 -30.64 -2.85
N ASP A 28 -21.71 -31.20 -3.23
CA ASP A 28 -21.47 -31.89 -4.51
C ASP A 28 -22.02 -31.12 -5.74
N LEU A 29 -21.67 -29.84 -5.83
CA LEU A 29 -22.19 -28.96 -6.87
C LEU A 29 -21.79 -29.44 -8.28
N SER A 30 -22.70 -29.25 -9.23
CA SER A 30 -22.41 -29.45 -10.65
C SER A 30 -21.62 -28.28 -11.24
N PHE A 31 -20.54 -28.61 -11.95
CA PHE A 31 -19.69 -27.67 -12.68
C PHE A 31 -19.92 -27.68 -14.19
N ALA A 32 -20.97 -28.37 -14.65
CA ALA A 32 -21.33 -28.40 -16.06
C ALA A 32 -21.47 -26.97 -16.63
N LEU A 33 -21.03 -26.72 -17.87
CA LEU A 33 -21.20 -25.41 -18.49
C LEU A 33 -22.66 -25.22 -18.93
N GLN A 34 -23.55 -24.99 -17.97
CA GLN A 34 -24.95 -24.63 -18.17
C GLN A 34 -25.14 -23.18 -17.74
N PRO A 35 -25.17 -22.24 -18.69
CA PRO A 35 -25.40 -20.84 -18.36
C PRO A 35 -26.74 -20.69 -17.66
N MET A 36 -26.77 -19.93 -16.57
CA MET A 36 -28.00 -19.53 -15.90
C MET A 36 -28.78 -20.67 -15.21
N ASP A 37 -28.09 -21.70 -14.71
CA ASP A 37 -28.64 -22.61 -13.68
C ASP A 37 -28.20 -22.16 -12.27
N ALA A 38 -29.15 -22.06 -11.32
CA ALA A 38 -28.93 -21.62 -9.94
C ALA A 38 -28.13 -22.63 -9.11
N ASN A 39 -28.25 -23.92 -9.44
CA ASN A 39 -27.53 -25.01 -8.78
C ASN A 39 -26.12 -25.21 -9.37
N ASN A 40 -25.77 -24.42 -10.39
CA ASN A 40 -24.48 -24.49 -11.04
C ASN A 40 -23.41 -23.72 -10.26
N ALA A 41 -22.27 -24.36 -10.06
CA ALA A 41 -21.13 -23.79 -9.35
C ALA A 41 -20.63 -22.46 -9.96
N TRP A 42 -20.59 -22.34 -11.30
CA TRP A 42 -20.13 -21.12 -11.97
C TRP A 42 -21.10 -19.96 -11.79
N THR A 43 -22.42 -20.23 -11.85
CA THR A 43 -23.45 -19.22 -11.59
C THR A 43 -23.36 -18.71 -10.16
N GLN A 44 -23.21 -19.60 -9.18
CA GLN A 44 -23.08 -19.23 -7.77
C GLN A 44 -21.80 -18.44 -7.49
N LEU A 45 -20.67 -18.84 -8.07
CA LEU A 45 -19.40 -18.11 -7.94
C LEU A 45 -19.50 -16.71 -8.56
N ALA A 46 -20.11 -16.60 -9.75
CA ALA A 46 -20.34 -15.32 -10.41
C ALA A 46 -21.22 -14.39 -9.56
N PHE A 47 -22.25 -14.93 -8.90
CA PHE A 47 -23.07 -14.19 -7.94
C PHE A 47 -22.23 -13.67 -6.78
N ILE A 48 -21.50 -14.57 -6.08
CA ILE A 48 -20.74 -14.23 -4.88
C ILE A 48 -19.71 -13.13 -5.20
N LEU A 49 -19.01 -13.24 -6.31
CA LEU A 49 -18.03 -12.23 -6.75
C LEU A 49 -18.71 -10.91 -7.08
N SER A 50 -19.78 -10.92 -7.88
CA SER A 50 -20.45 -9.68 -8.32
C SER A 50 -21.09 -8.95 -7.15
N TRP A 51 -21.87 -9.66 -6.33
CA TRP A 51 -22.52 -9.10 -5.16
C TRP A 51 -21.52 -8.57 -4.14
N SER A 52 -20.48 -9.34 -3.80
CA SER A 52 -19.52 -8.93 -2.76
C SER A 52 -18.73 -7.67 -3.14
N VAL A 53 -18.39 -7.49 -4.43
CA VAL A 53 -17.75 -6.28 -4.95
C VAL A 53 -18.63 -5.04 -4.74
N PHE A 54 -19.92 -5.14 -5.09
CA PHE A 54 -20.83 -4.00 -4.94
C PHE A 54 -21.19 -3.74 -3.48
N ALA A 55 -21.41 -4.80 -2.68
CA ALA A 55 -21.69 -4.68 -1.26
C ALA A 55 -20.51 -4.04 -0.51
N ALA A 56 -19.27 -4.49 -0.76
CA ALA A 56 -18.08 -3.88 -0.16
C ALA A 56 -17.92 -2.42 -0.61
N SER A 57 -18.09 -2.13 -1.90
CA SER A 57 -18.02 -0.76 -2.42
C SER A 57 -19.08 0.14 -1.77
N LEU A 58 -20.31 -0.35 -1.60
CA LEU A 58 -21.40 0.36 -0.93
C LEU A 58 -21.08 0.64 0.54
N GLY A 59 -20.63 -0.36 1.30
CA GLY A 59 -20.29 -0.20 2.71
C GLY A 59 -19.22 0.87 2.94
N TYR A 60 -18.11 0.80 2.21
CA TYR A 60 -17.04 1.80 2.28
C TYR A 60 -17.48 3.18 1.78
N TRP A 61 -18.27 3.23 0.70
CA TRP A 61 -18.81 4.50 0.17
C TRP A 61 -19.73 5.18 1.18
N VAL A 62 -20.67 4.43 1.78
CA VAL A 62 -21.58 4.94 2.82
C VAL A 62 -20.79 5.48 4.01
N ASN A 63 -19.74 4.78 4.44
CA ASN A 63 -18.87 5.25 5.51
C ASN A 63 -18.17 6.57 5.14
N ASP A 64 -17.53 6.65 3.98
CA ASP A 64 -16.86 7.87 3.50
C ASP A 64 -17.83 9.06 3.35
N VAL A 65 -19.07 8.82 2.90
CA VAL A 65 -20.11 9.87 2.78
C VAL A 65 -20.41 10.50 4.13
N PHE A 66 -20.62 9.69 5.18
CA PHE A 66 -20.98 10.19 6.51
C PHE A 66 -19.77 10.67 7.33
N ASP A 67 -18.55 10.26 6.98
CA ASP A 67 -17.32 10.65 7.65
C ASP A 67 -16.59 11.85 7.04
N ARG A 68 -17.03 12.33 5.86
CA ARG A 68 -16.35 13.38 5.10
C ARG A 68 -15.79 14.55 5.93
N LYS A 69 -16.55 15.07 6.91
CA LYS A 69 -16.08 16.17 7.78
C LYS A 69 -15.06 15.72 8.83
N LYS A 70 -15.24 14.52 9.40
CA LYS A 70 -14.33 13.97 10.41
C LYS A 70 -13.01 13.53 9.81
N ASP A 71 -13.04 12.89 8.63
CA ASP A 71 -11.83 12.47 7.94
C ASP A 71 -10.97 13.68 7.53
N ALA A 72 -11.60 14.78 7.12
CA ALA A 72 -10.90 16.04 6.84
C ALA A 72 -10.19 16.61 8.09
N LEU A 73 -10.81 16.51 9.27
CA LEU A 73 -10.19 16.95 10.53
C LEU A 73 -9.07 16.01 11.00
N GLY A 74 -9.18 14.71 10.70
CA GLY A 74 -8.20 13.69 11.07
C GLY A 74 -7.09 13.45 10.03
N GLY A 75 -7.06 14.21 8.94
CA GLY A 75 -6.08 14.03 7.85
C GLY A 75 -6.22 12.72 7.08
N LYS A 76 -7.35 12.01 7.19
CA LYS A 76 -7.60 10.73 6.48
C LYS A 76 -8.05 10.98 5.04
N MET A 77 -7.57 10.14 4.12
CA MET A 77 -8.06 10.16 2.74
C MET A 77 -9.52 9.70 2.69
N ASN A 78 -10.38 10.48 2.01
CA ASN A 78 -11.80 10.19 1.87
C ASN A 78 -12.22 10.30 0.39
N THR A 79 -12.85 9.26 -0.16
CA THR A 79 -13.18 9.20 -1.60
C THR A 79 -14.31 10.15 -2.02
N THR A 80 -14.99 10.78 -1.07
CA THR A 80 -16.07 11.76 -1.27
C THR A 80 -15.60 13.21 -1.09
N ALA A 81 -14.33 13.42 -0.72
CA ALA A 81 -13.73 14.75 -0.65
C ALA A 81 -13.86 15.48 -2.01
N GLY A 82 -14.29 16.74 -1.97
CA GLY A 82 -14.50 17.56 -3.18
C GLY A 82 -15.71 17.18 -4.04
N LYS A 83 -16.48 16.13 -3.72
CA LYS A 83 -17.66 15.71 -4.52
C LYS A 83 -18.93 16.48 -4.16
N SER A 84 -19.81 16.68 -5.15
CA SER A 84 -21.12 17.32 -4.95
C SER A 84 -22.11 16.39 -4.25
N LEU A 85 -23.11 16.96 -3.57
CA LEU A 85 -24.17 16.20 -2.91
C LEU A 85 -24.94 15.29 -3.89
N TRP A 86 -25.27 15.81 -5.07
CA TRP A 86 -25.96 15.05 -6.11
C TRP A 86 -25.16 13.84 -6.59
N LEU A 87 -23.84 14.00 -6.79
CA LEU A 87 -22.99 12.88 -7.16
C LEU A 87 -22.95 11.83 -6.05
N MET A 88 -22.95 12.25 -4.78
CA MET A 88 -22.98 11.32 -3.65
C MET A 88 -24.28 10.51 -3.60
N ILE A 89 -25.42 11.19 -3.68
CA ILE A 89 -26.76 10.55 -3.67
C ILE A 89 -26.90 9.58 -4.84
N THR A 90 -26.60 10.03 -6.06
CA THR A 90 -26.72 9.21 -7.27
C THR A 90 -25.81 7.99 -7.22
N THR A 91 -24.55 8.15 -6.80
CA THR A 91 -23.63 7.02 -6.67
C THR A 91 -24.11 6.02 -5.60
N THR A 92 -24.62 6.49 -4.46
CA THR A 92 -25.19 5.62 -3.42
C THR A 92 -26.38 4.83 -3.96
N LEU A 93 -27.31 5.48 -4.67
CA LEU A 93 -28.46 4.81 -5.28
C LEU A 93 -28.03 3.77 -6.31
N VAL A 94 -27.07 4.11 -7.18
CA VAL A 94 -26.53 3.18 -8.16
C VAL A 94 -25.87 1.98 -7.48
N LEU A 95 -25.10 2.17 -6.41
CA LEU A 95 -24.48 1.06 -5.66
C LEU A 95 -25.52 0.17 -4.96
N ILE A 96 -26.61 0.75 -4.43
CA ILE A 96 -27.73 -0.03 -3.88
C ILE A 96 -28.39 -0.87 -4.98
N VAL A 97 -28.68 -0.28 -6.13
CA VAL A 97 -29.28 -0.98 -7.27
C VAL A 97 -28.34 -2.09 -7.75
N LEU A 98 -27.04 -1.83 -7.88
CA LEU A 98 -26.07 -2.85 -8.30
C LEU A 98 -25.97 -3.99 -7.28
N THR A 99 -25.90 -3.68 -5.99
CA THR A 99 -25.84 -4.68 -4.91
C THR A 99 -27.10 -5.57 -4.89
N THR A 100 -28.28 -4.97 -5.08
CA THR A 100 -29.55 -5.71 -5.08
C THR A 100 -29.80 -6.45 -6.40
N SER A 101 -29.48 -5.84 -7.54
CA SER A 101 -29.67 -6.43 -8.88
C SER A 101 -28.90 -7.73 -9.09
N CYS A 102 -27.76 -7.93 -8.41
CA CYS A 102 -27.03 -9.20 -8.47
C CYS A 102 -27.90 -10.40 -8.08
N VAL A 103 -28.87 -10.21 -7.17
CA VAL A 103 -29.80 -11.24 -6.72
C VAL A 103 -30.86 -11.56 -7.79
N TRP A 104 -31.21 -10.57 -8.62
CA TRP A 104 -32.26 -10.65 -9.64
C TRP A 104 -31.75 -10.99 -11.04
N VAL A 105 -30.48 -10.70 -11.35
CA VAL A 105 -29.89 -10.92 -12.68
C VAL A 105 -29.37 -12.34 -12.85
N LEU A 106 -28.98 -12.99 -11.74
CA LEU A 106 -28.55 -14.38 -11.74
C LEU A 106 -29.73 -15.27 -11.30
N PRO A 107 -29.86 -16.50 -11.81
CA PRO A 107 -30.98 -17.45 -11.59
C PRO A 107 -31.34 -17.80 -10.12
N LEU A 108 -30.77 -17.12 -9.14
CA LEU A 108 -31.06 -17.25 -7.71
C LEU A 108 -32.41 -16.62 -7.31
N HIS A 109 -33.34 -16.45 -8.26
CA HIS A 109 -34.53 -15.60 -8.18
C HIS A 109 -35.51 -15.96 -7.03
N ASN A 110 -35.34 -17.12 -6.38
CA ASN A 110 -36.34 -17.67 -5.44
C ASN A 110 -35.85 -17.83 -3.99
N ASN A 111 -34.60 -17.51 -3.64
CA ASN A 111 -34.16 -17.63 -2.24
C ASN A 111 -34.47 -16.35 -1.43
N GLN A 112 -35.67 -16.31 -0.84
CA GLN A 112 -36.15 -15.19 -0.02
C GLN A 112 -35.21 -14.87 1.16
N VAL A 113 -34.50 -15.86 1.70
CA VAL A 113 -33.55 -15.67 2.79
C VAL A 113 -32.34 -14.87 2.31
N VAL A 114 -31.79 -15.19 1.13
CA VAL A 114 -30.67 -14.44 0.54
C VAL A 114 -31.07 -12.98 0.27
N ILE A 115 -32.28 -12.76 -0.29
CA ILE A 115 -32.81 -11.40 -0.50
C ILE A 115 -32.90 -10.64 0.83
N GLY A 116 -33.46 -11.27 1.86
CA GLY A 116 -33.59 -10.69 3.20
C GLY A 116 -32.23 -10.36 3.81
N LEU A 117 -31.23 -11.24 3.66
CA LEU A 117 -29.87 -11.03 4.16
C LEU A 117 -29.14 -9.89 3.43
N VAL A 118 -29.28 -9.78 2.10
CA VAL A 118 -28.72 -8.65 1.33
C VAL A 118 -29.36 -7.34 1.76
N GLY A 119 -30.69 -7.31 1.93
CA GLY A 119 -31.42 -6.16 2.45
C GLY A 119 -30.97 -5.76 3.85
N LEU A 120 -30.86 -6.74 4.76
CA LEU A 120 -30.36 -6.55 6.11
C LEU A 120 -28.93 -5.96 6.11
N GLN A 121 -28.05 -6.46 5.25
CA GLN A 121 -26.68 -5.96 5.14
C GLN A 121 -26.65 -4.48 4.77
N ILE A 122 -27.44 -4.07 3.77
CA ILE A 122 -27.54 -2.67 3.34
C ILE A 122 -28.02 -1.81 4.50
N VAL A 123 -29.08 -2.22 5.20
CA VAL A 123 -29.59 -1.51 6.38
C VAL A 123 -28.49 -1.34 7.42
N LEU A 124 -27.73 -2.41 7.73
CA LEU A 124 -26.66 -2.35 8.72
C LEU A 124 -25.53 -1.40 8.33
N PHE A 125 -25.16 -1.28 7.04
CA PHE A 125 -24.18 -0.27 6.59
C PHE A 125 -24.62 1.15 6.96
N PHE A 126 -25.89 1.47 6.74
CA PHE A 126 -26.44 2.78 7.11
C PHE A 126 -26.55 2.97 8.62
N LEU A 127 -27.04 1.96 9.35
CA LEU A 127 -27.11 2.00 10.82
C LEU A 127 -25.74 2.26 11.45
N TYR A 128 -24.68 1.65 10.88
CA TYR A 128 -23.31 1.81 11.34
C TYR A 128 -22.80 3.25 11.19
N ALA A 129 -23.06 3.89 10.04
CA ALA A 129 -22.46 5.18 9.67
C ALA A 129 -23.33 6.43 9.92
N MET A 130 -24.66 6.33 9.82
CA MET A 130 -25.58 7.48 9.84
C MET A 130 -25.59 8.25 11.16
N PRO A 131 -25.60 9.61 11.17
CA PRO A 131 -25.46 10.44 12.36
C PRO A 131 -26.39 10.15 13.55
N TYR A 132 -27.67 9.84 13.31
CA TYR A 132 -28.65 9.66 14.39
C TYR A 132 -28.50 8.34 15.16
N LEU A 133 -28.02 7.29 14.49
CA LEU A 133 -27.86 5.95 15.07
C LEU A 133 -26.38 5.69 15.37
N ARG A 134 -25.54 5.87 14.34
CA ARG A 134 -24.07 5.84 14.31
C ARG A 134 -23.47 4.82 15.27
N PHE A 135 -23.82 3.56 15.08
CA PHE A 135 -23.40 2.49 15.98
C PHE A 135 -21.87 2.39 16.12
N LYS A 136 -21.10 2.80 15.11
CA LYS A 136 -19.64 2.83 15.18
C LYS A 136 -19.06 3.71 16.29
N GLU A 137 -19.82 4.70 16.78
CA GLU A 137 -19.44 5.55 17.92
C GLU A 137 -19.98 5.02 19.26
N ARG A 138 -20.44 3.76 19.28
CA ARG A 138 -20.91 3.06 20.46
C ARG A 138 -20.04 1.81 20.65
N PRO A 139 -19.30 1.65 21.76
CA PRO A 139 -18.34 0.55 21.92
C PRO A 139 -18.89 -0.84 21.62
N LEU A 140 -20.02 -1.22 22.25
CA LEU A 140 -20.66 -2.52 22.02
C LEU A 140 -21.45 -2.54 20.71
N GLY A 141 -22.17 -1.46 20.41
CA GLY A 141 -23.01 -1.37 19.21
C GLY A 141 -22.19 -1.46 17.91
N GLY A 142 -21.04 -0.79 17.87
CA GLY A 142 -20.11 -0.81 16.74
C GLY A 142 -19.52 -2.20 16.55
N ILE A 143 -19.12 -2.88 17.63
CA ILE A 143 -18.67 -4.28 17.56
C ILE A 143 -19.78 -5.17 17.00
N MET A 144 -20.99 -5.09 17.55
CA MET A 144 -22.10 -5.96 17.15
C MET A 144 -22.50 -5.75 15.69
N VAL A 145 -22.76 -4.51 15.29
CA VAL A 145 -23.24 -4.19 13.94
C VAL A 145 -22.18 -4.54 12.90
N ASP A 146 -20.90 -4.19 13.14
CA ASP A 146 -19.80 -4.51 12.24
C ASP A 146 -19.60 -6.02 12.06
N SER A 147 -19.56 -6.75 13.18
CA SER A 147 -19.41 -8.21 13.14
C SER A 147 -20.55 -8.88 12.36
N ILE A 148 -21.77 -8.37 12.46
CA ILE A 148 -22.92 -8.90 11.74
C ILE A 148 -22.82 -8.59 10.24
N TYR A 149 -22.65 -7.32 9.84
CA TYR A 149 -22.71 -6.97 8.42
C TYR A 149 -21.46 -7.38 7.64
N ALA A 150 -20.28 -7.41 8.28
CA ALA A 150 -19.01 -7.67 7.60
C ALA A 150 -18.63 -9.16 7.59
N TYR A 151 -19.14 -9.95 8.56
CA TYR A 151 -18.81 -11.37 8.69
C TYR A 151 -20.04 -12.29 8.68
N VAL A 152 -20.97 -12.15 9.63
CA VAL A 152 -22.11 -13.09 9.76
C VAL A 152 -22.96 -13.11 8.50
N VAL A 153 -23.48 -11.96 8.08
CA VAL A 153 -24.40 -11.85 6.94
C VAL A 153 -23.74 -12.34 5.64
N PRO A 154 -22.51 -11.91 5.28
CA PRO A 154 -21.83 -12.43 4.09
C PRO A 154 -21.61 -13.94 4.10
N ASN A 155 -21.17 -14.49 5.23
CA ASN A 155 -20.90 -15.92 5.32
C ASN A 155 -22.20 -16.73 5.24
N CYS A 156 -23.29 -16.23 5.83
CA CYS A 156 -24.62 -16.83 5.68
C CYS A 156 -25.14 -16.74 4.24
N ILE A 157 -24.93 -15.63 3.53
CA ILE A 157 -25.30 -15.50 2.12
C ILE A 157 -24.60 -16.58 1.29
N VAL A 158 -23.28 -16.75 1.45
CA VAL A 158 -22.53 -17.81 0.74
C VAL A 158 -23.09 -19.19 1.06
N PHE A 159 -23.41 -19.46 2.33
CA PHE A 159 -24.01 -20.73 2.74
C PHE A 159 -25.36 -21.00 2.06
N PHE A 160 -26.29 -20.05 2.09
CA PHE A 160 -27.64 -20.21 1.52
C PHE A 160 -27.65 -20.23 -0.01
N VAL A 161 -26.68 -19.58 -0.65
CA VAL A 161 -26.48 -19.66 -2.11
C VAL A 161 -26.07 -21.06 -2.53
N VAL A 162 -25.15 -21.69 -1.78
CA VAL A 162 -24.62 -23.01 -2.14
C VAL A 162 -25.62 -24.12 -1.84
N ASN A 163 -26.18 -24.13 -0.62
CA ASN A 163 -26.91 -25.29 -0.16
C ASN A 163 -28.38 -25.33 -0.63
N ASN A 164 -28.91 -24.24 -1.20
CA ASN A 164 -30.28 -24.11 -1.75
C ASN A 164 -31.36 -24.91 -0.98
N LEU A 165 -31.26 -24.90 0.35
CA LEU A 165 -32.03 -25.81 1.20
C LEU A 165 -33.45 -25.31 1.37
N GLU A 166 -34.41 -26.24 1.40
CA GLU A 166 -35.58 -26.03 2.25
C GLU A 166 -35.08 -25.92 3.71
N PRO A 167 -35.64 -25.04 4.56
CA PRO A 167 -34.98 -24.54 5.78
C PRO A 167 -34.59 -25.56 6.89
N PHE A 168 -34.72 -26.87 6.66
CA PHE A 168 -34.64 -27.89 7.70
C PHE A 168 -33.73 -29.11 7.43
N ASP A 169 -33.08 -29.24 6.26
CA ASP A 169 -32.25 -30.44 5.97
C ASP A 169 -30.77 -30.34 6.38
N LEU A 170 -30.22 -29.14 6.59
CA LEU A 170 -28.99 -28.98 7.39
C LEU A 170 -29.34 -28.50 8.79
N GLY A 171 -28.98 -29.31 9.78
CA GLY A 171 -29.33 -29.08 11.18
C GLY A 171 -28.97 -27.67 11.65
N VAL A 172 -29.90 -27.04 12.38
CA VAL A 172 -29.78 -25.73 13.05
C VAL A 172 -28.40 -25.52 13.70
N GLN A 173 -27.79 -26.60 14.18
CA GLN A 173 -26.44 -26.65 14.74
C GLN A 173 -25.37 -26.05 13.80
N TYR A 174 -25.42 -26.36 12.50
CA TYR A 174 -24.42 -25.89 11.54
C TYR A 174 -24.54 -24.39 11.25
N LEU A 175 -25.78 -23.89 11.11
CA LEU A 175 -26.07 -22.46 11.01
C LEU A 175 -25.65 -21.69 12.26
N VAL A 176 -25.90 -22.26 13.45
CA VAL A 176 -25.46 -21.68 14.72
C VAL A 176 -23.94 -21.59 14.78
N LEU A 177 -23.21 -22.60 14.29
CA LEU A 177 -21.74 -22.55 14.24
C LEU A 177 -21.22 -21.51 13.24
N ILE A 178 -21.77 -21.45 12.02
CA ILE A 178 -21.38 -20.42 11.03
C ILE A 178 -21.62 -19.03 11.64
N GLY A 179 -22.80 -18.80 12.23
CA GLY A 179 -23.13 -17.53 12.87
C GLY A 179 -22.20 -17.20 14.04
N SER A 180 -21.95 -18.15 14.94
CA SER A 180 -21.13 -17.96 16.13
C SER A 180 -19.66 -17.69 15.77
N TRP A 181 -19.06 -18.54 14.93
CA TRP A 181 -17.69 -18.35 14.45
C TRP A 181 -17.54 -17.02 13.71
N SER A 182 -18.44 -16.73 12.76
CA SER A 182 -18.38 -15.49 11.98
C SER A 182 -18.51 -14.26 12.87
N PHE A 183 -19.36 -14.32 13.90
CA PHE A 183 -19.52 -13.24 14.87
C PHE A 183 -18.26 -13.03 15.71
N ILE A 184 -17.62 -14.10 16.19
CA ILE A 184 -16.35 -14.02 16.94
C ILE A 184 -15.23 -13.45 16.07
N ALA A 185 -15.11 -13.93 14.82
CA ALA A 185 -14.14 -13.44 13.85
C ALA A 185 -14.36 -11.96 13.52
N GLY A 186 -15.63 -11.55 13.38
CA GLY A 186 -16.01 -10.15 13.23
C GLY A 186 -15.63 -9.31 14.44
N CYS A 187 -15.93 -9.79 15.66
CA CYS A 187 -15.61 -9.11 16.90
C CYS A 187 -14.11 -8.82 17.01
N ARG A 188 -13.27 -9.80 16.69
CA ARG A 188 -11.82 -9.60 16.71
C ARG A 188 -11.36 -8.64 15.62
N SER A 189 -11.91 -8.74 14.40
CA SER A 189 -11.59 -7.83 13.31
C SER A 189 -11.84 -6.36 13.70
N ILE A 190 -13.03 -6.06 14.20
CA ILE A 190 -13.41 -4.68 14.53
C ILE A 190 -12.72 -4.16 15.79
N VAL A 191 -12.52 -5.01 16.82
CA VAL A 191 -11.76 -4.61 18.01
C VAL A 191 -10.30 -4.35 17.65
N ASN A 192 -9.74 -5.07 16.67
CA ASN A 192 -8.40 -4.81 16.18
C ASN A 192 -8.31 -3.48 15.42
N HIS A 193 -9.27 -3.19 14.53
CA HIS A 193 -9.33 -1.89 13.86
C HIS A 193 -9.49 -0.74 14.84
N HIS A 194 -10.37 -0.86 15.85
CA HIS A 194 -10.46 0.13 16.93
C HIS A 194 -9.10 0.31 17.65
N TRP A 195 -8.32 -0.76 17.84
CA TRP A 195 -7.02 -0.70 18.48
C TRP A 195 -5.98 0.04 17.63
N GLU A 196 -5.94 -0.24 16.32
CA GLU A 196 -5.08 0.45 15.35
C GLU A 196 -5.43 1.94 15.23
N ASP A 197 -6.73 2.26 15.18
CA ASP A 197 -7.22 3.64 15.08
C ASP A 197 -7.23 4.40 16.40
N ARG A 198 -6.88 3.78 17.53
CA ARG A 198 -7.05 4.34 18.88
C ARG A 198 -6.45 5.74 19.05
N GLN A 199 -5.28 6.01 18.47
CA GLN A 199 -4.64 7.32 18.53
C GLN A 199 -5.45 8.38 17.76
N SER A 200 -5.85 8.06 16.52
CA SER A 200 -6.69 8.92 15.68
C SER A 200 -8.08 9.15 16.28
N ASP A 201 -8.67 8.11 16.88
CA ASP A 201 -9.97 8.19 17.53
C ASP A 201 -9.92 9.07 18.78
N THR A 202 -8.80 9.01 19.51
CA THR A 202 -8.58 9.89 20.68
C THR A 202 -8.50 11.35 20.24
N LEU A 203 -7.80 11.65 19.14
CA LEU A 203 -7.69 13.01 18.58
C LEU A 203 -9.02 13.55 18.05
N SER A 204 -9.85 12.69 17.45
CA SER A 204 -11.16 13.06 16.88
C SER A 204 -12.33 12.98 17.88
N ASN A 205 -12.04 12.69 19.15
CA ASN A 205 -13.03 12.44 20.21
C ASN A 205 -14.09 11.39 19.83
N THR A 206 -13.67 10.35 19.11
CA THR A 206 -14.52 9.26 18.64
C THR A 206 -14.55 8.14 19.68
N ARG A 207 -15.75 7.75 20.11
CA ARG A 207 -15.95 6.75 21.16
C ARG A 207 -16.04 5.34 20.57
N THR A 208 -14.92 4.65 20.47
CA THR A 208 -14.83 3.24 20.06
C THR A 208 -14.54 2.34 21.26
N ALA A 209 -14.50 1.02 21.06
CA ALA A 209 -14.14 0.09 22.14
C ALA A 209 -12.71 0.31 22.66
N ALA A 210 -11.79 0.75 21.80
CA ALA A 210 -10.41 1.01 22.17
C ALA A 210 -10.20 2.31 22.95
N THR A 211 -11.04 3.33 22.72
CA THR A 211 -11.01 4.58 23.50
C THR A 211 -11.85 4.48 24.78
N ALA A 212 -12.94 3.70 24.78
CA ALA A 212 -13.85 3.59 25.93
C ALA A 212 -13.45 2.56 26.99
N TRP A 213 -12.67 1.52 26.65
CA TRP A 213 -12.28 0.48 27.60
C TRP A 213 -10.81 0.58 28.03
N PRO A 214 -10.44 0.07 29.22
CA PRO A 214 -9.05 0.01 29.64
C PRO A 214 -8.18 -0.75 28.64
N LYS A 215 -6.98 -0.23 28.36
CA LYS A 215 -6.00 -0.85 27.44
C LYS A 215 -5.80 -2.35 27.75
N ALA A 216 -5.62 -2.70 29.03
CA ALA A 216 -5.44 -4.09 29.45
C ALA A 216 -6.63 -4.99 29.09
N LYS A 217 -7.86 -4.47 29.17
CA LYS A 217 -9.08 -5.20 28.80
C LYS A 217 -9.09 -5.47 27.30
N VAL A 218 -8.88 -4.45 26.47
CA VAL A 218 -8.88 -4.57 25.00
C VAL A 218 -7.82 -5.58 24.55
N LEU A 219 -6.60 -5.46 25.07
CA LEU A 219 -5.51 -6.38 24.76
C LEU A 219 -5.80 -7.82 25.17
N ARG A 220 -6.44 -8.05 26.33
CA ARG A 220 -6.80 -9.40 26.79
C ARG A 220 -7.84 -10.06 25.88
N TRP A 221 -8.83 -9.29 25.43
CA TRP A 221 -9.82 -9.77 24.45
C TRP A 221 -9.18 -10.10 23.11
N LEU A 222 -8.32 -9.22 22.58
CA LEU A 222 -7.64 -9.43 21.30
C LEU A 222 -6.63 -10.58 21.33
N LYS A 223 -5.90 -10.76 22.43
CA LYS A 223 -4.80 -11.74 22.50
C LYS A 223 -5.21 -13.12 23.00
N ILE A 224 -6.24 -13.20 23.83
CA ILE A 224 -6.58 -14.44 24.54
C ILE A 224 -7.99 -14.87 24.18
N TYR A 225 -9.00 -14.08 24.55
CA TYR A 225 -10.37 -14.56 24.53
C TYR A 225 -10.92 -14.77 23.11
N LEU A 226 -10.79 -13.77 22.22
CA LEU A 226 -11.35 -13.90 20.88
C LEU A 226 -10.62 -14.95 20.03
N PRO A 227 -9.26 -14.99 19.98
CA PRO A 227 -8.56 -16.04 19.25
C PRO A 227 -8.87 -17.45 19.77
N THR A 228 -8.99 -17.63 21.09
CA THR A 228 -9.31 -18.94 21.67
C THR A 228 -10.70 -19.41 21.26
N LEU A 229 -11.71 -18.54 21.38
CA LEU A 229 -13.07 -18.84 20.95
C LEU A 229 -13.13 -19.10 19.44
N GLU A 230 -12.41 -18.30 18.65
CA GLU A 230 -12.34 -18.45 17.20
C GLU A 230 -11.75 -19.81 16.80
N ILE A 231 -10.65 -20.24 17.41
CA ILE A 231 -10.04 -21.56 17.18
C ILE A 231 -11.04 -22.68 17.48
N ILE A 232 -11.76 -22.60 18.60
CA ILE A 232 -12.74 -23.62 19.01
C ILE A 232 -13.89 -23.69 18.01
N PHE A 233 -14.58 -22.56 17.78
CA PHE A 233 -15.77 -22.53 16.92
C PHE A 233 -15.43 -22.79 15.45
N PHE A 234 -14.28 -22.33 14.96
CA PHE A 234 -13.83 -22.62 13.60
C PHE A 234 -13.44 -24.09 13.43
N SER A 235 -12.79 -24.71 14.41
CA SER A 235 -12.48 -26.14 14.36
C SER A 235 -13.74 -26.99 14.34
N LEU A 236 -14.76 -26.63 15.14
CA LEU A 236 -16.07 -27.29 15.12
C LEU A 236 -16.79 -27.11 13.77
N PHE A 237 -16.72 -25.91 13.20
CA PHE A 237 -17.25 -25.62 11.86
C PHE A 237 -16.58 -26.48 10.77
N LEU A 238 -15.24 -26.57 10.77
CA LEU A 238 -14.48 -27.39 9.83
C LEU A 238 -14.81 -28.88 10.00
N TRP A 239 -14.90 -29.35 11.26
CA TRP A 239 -15.25 -30.73 11.59
C TRP A 239 -16.61 -31.12 11.03
N LEU A 240 -17.65 -30.32 11.29
CA LEU A 240 -19.00 -30.62 10.81
C LEU A 240 -19.17 -30.45 9.30
N GLY A 241 -18.37 -29.58 8.65
CA GLY A 241 -18.48 -29.33 7.22
C GLY A 241 -17.77 -30.37 6.35
N ASN A 242 -16.46 -30.54 6.55
CA ASN A 242 -15.60 -31.35 5.67
C ASN A 242 -14.73 -32.37 6.44
N GLY A 243 -15.04 -32.61 7.72
CA GLY A 243 -14.43 -33.67 8.53
C GLY A 243 -13.04 -33.36 9.10
N TRP A 244 -12.41 -34.39 9.68
CA TRP A 244 -11.20 -34.27 10.49
C TRP A 244 -9.96 -33.80 9.74
N ILE A 245 -9.88 -34.02 8.42
CA ILE A 245 -8.72 -33.62 7.60
C ILE A 245 -8.59 -32.10 7.58
N CYS A 246 -9.70 -31.37 7.41
CA CYS A 246 -9.71 -29.90 7.46
C CYS A 246 -9.24 -29.39 8.82
N VAL A 247 -9.68 -30.02 9.90
CA VAL A 247 -9.27 -29.69 11.27
C VAL A 247 -7.78 -29.96 11.47
N ALA A 248 -7.28 -31.11 11.01
CA ALA A 248 -5.87 -31.47 11.15
C ALA A 248 -4.94 -30.51 10.39
N LEU A 249 -5.32 -30.11 9.16
CA LEU A 249 -4.56 -29.12 8.39
C LEU A 249 -4.57 -27.75 9.07
N TYR A 250 -5.73 -27.33 9.60
CA TYR A 250 -5.86 -26.08 10.33
C TYR A 250 -5.03 -26.07 11.63
N LEU A 251 -5.17 -27.10 12.48
CA LEU A 251 -4.42 -27.22 13.72
C LEU A 251 -2.92 -27.39 13.47
N GLY A 252 -2.54 -28.14 12.43
CA GLY A 252 -1.15 -28.27 12.00
C GLY A 252 -0.55 -26.91 11.61
N TYR A 253 -1.32 -26.07 10.91
CA TYR A 253 -0.90 -24.69 10.61
C TYR A 253 -0.76 -23.83 11.87
N LEU A 254 -1.71 -23.90 12.81
CA LEU A 254 -1.59 -23.18 14.09
C LEU A 254 -0.38 -23.64 14.90
N LEU A 255 -0.11 -24.95 14.97
CA LEU A 255 1.08 -25.50 15.62
C LEU A 255 2.36 -25.03 14.93
N TRP A 256 2.38 -24.98 13.60
CA TRP A 256 3.49 -24.42 12.84
C TRP A 256 3.71 -22.93 13.15
N LEU A 257 2.64 -22.13 13.27
CA LEU A 257 2.72 -20.73 13.69
C LEU A 257 3.29 -20.59 15.10
N ILE A 258 2.83 -21.41 16.05
CA ILE A 258 3.34 -21.42 17.42
C ILE A 258 4.81 -21.81 17.43
N TRP A 259 5.20 -22.89 16.74
CA TRP A 259 6.60 -23.31 16.62
C TRP A 259 7.49 -22.20 16.04
N ARG A 260 7.03 -21.55 14.96
CA ARG A 260 7.71 -20.39 14.36
C ARG A 260 7.80 -19.22 15.35
N SER A 261 6.79 -19.02 16.18
CA SER A 261 6.78 -17.93 17.17
C SER A 261 7.77 -18.17 18.34
N VAL A 262 8.04 -19.44 18.64
CA VAL A 262 8.97 -19.88 19.69
C VAL A 262 10.42 -19.96 19.19
N ASP A 263 10.65 -20.09 17.88
CA ASP A 263 11.97 -19.99 17.26
C ASP A 263 12.52 -18.56 17.32
N THR A 264 13.08 -18.20 18.49
CA THR A 264 13.69 -16.89 18.80
C THR A 264 14.91 -16.55 17.96
N SER A 265 15.45 -17.50 17.17
CA SER A 265 16.54 -17.24 16.23
C SER A 265 16.08 -16.46 14.99
N LYS A 266 14.77 -16.41 14.74
CA LYS A 266 14.13 -15.65 13.66
C LYS A 266 13.31 -14.49 14.26
N LEU A 267 13.59 -13.26 13.84
CA LEU A 267 13.00 -12.01 14.36
C LEU A 267 11.45 -11.98 14.36
N ASP A 268 10.79 -12.83 13.56
CA ASP A 268 9.34 -12.86 13.38
C ASP A 268 8.57 -13.37 14.61
N GLY A 269 9.18 -14.24 15.44
CA GLY A 269 8.45 -14.90 16.52
C GLY A 269 8.12 -13.99 17.71
N VAL A 270 9.02 -13.04 18.01
CA VAL A 270 8.84 -12.07 19.10
C VAL A 270 7.74 -11.04 18.76
N ARG A 271 7.58 -10.66 17.48
CA ARG A 271 6.53 -9.73 17.03
C ARG A 271 5.12 -10.32 17.12
N LEU A 272 5.00 -11.61 16.78
CA LEU A 272 3.72 -12.32 16.72
C LEU A 272 2.95 -12.29 18.06
N LEU A 273 3.68 -12.30 19.17
CA LEU A 273 3.13 -12.24 20.53
C LEU A 273 3.06 -10.81 21.10
N ALA A 274 3.87 -9.89 20.57
CA ALA A 274 3.98 -8.52 21.04
C ALA A 274 2.82 -7.64 20.56
N GLU A 275 2.39 -7.75 19.30
CA GLU A 275 1.40 -6.86 18.69
C GLU A 275 0.01 -7.52 18.48
N PRO A 276 -1.09 -6.92 18.98
CA PRO A 276 -2.45 -7.43 18.77
C PRO A 276 -2.86 -7.49 17.30
N SER A 277 -2.44 -6.51 16.51
CA SER A 277 -2.65 -6.43 15.05
C SER A 277 -2.05 -7.61 14.33
N GLU A 278 -0.82 -7.98 14.69
CA GLU A 278 -0.13 -9.11 14.09
C GLU A 278 -0.82 -10.43 14.44
N LEU A 279 -1.21 -10.64 15.69
CA LEU A 279 -1.95 -11.84 16.08
C LEU A 279 -3.31 -11.92 15.39
N SER A 280 -4.04 -10.81 15.33
CA SER A 280 -5.31 -10.68 14.61
C SER A 280 -5.16 -10.99 13.11
N PHE A 281 -4.11 -10.46 12.48
CA PHE A 281 -3.77 -10.74 11.08
C PHE A 281 -3.54 -12.24 10.84
N GLN A 282 -2.77 -12.90 11.72
CA GLN A 282 -2.43 -14.31 11.59
C GLN A 282 -3.62 -15.24 11.85
N CYS A 283 -4.50 -14.91 12.80
CA CYS A 283 -5.67 -15.72 13.16
C CYS A 283 -6.82 -15.61 12.15
N THR A 284 -6.72 -14.73 11.15
CA THR A 284 -7.92 -14.28 10.41
C THR A 284 -7.65 -14.05 8.97
N LEU A 285 -6.78 -13.09 8.69
CA LEU A 285 -6.54 -12.72 7.33
C LEU A 285 -5.83 -13.88 6.63
N LYS A 286 -4.82 -14.48 7.27
CA LYS A 286 -4.17 -15.67 6.71
C LYS A 286 -5.04 -16.93 6.75
N VAL A 287 -5.78 -17.17 7.83
CA VAL A 287 -6.60 -18.38 7.92
C VAL A 287 -7.73 -18.35 6.89
N TYR A 288 -8.45 -17.23 6.78
CA TYR A 288 -9.64 -17.17 5.95
C TYR A 288 -9.37 -16.74 4.51
N ALA A 289 -8.44 -15.82 4.28
CA ALA A 289 -8.17 -15.31 2.94
C ALA A 289 -7.04 -16.07 2.22
N LEU A 290 -6.40 -17.06 2.87
CA LEU A 290 -5.36 -17.86 2.25
C LEU A 290 -5.54 -19.36 2.55
N LEU A 291 -5.53 -19.77 3.81
CA LEU A 291 -5.52 -21.19 4.17
C LEU A 291 -6.83 -21.90 3.80
N LEU A 292 -7.98 -21.36 4.21
CA LEU A 292 -9.29 -21.94 3.91
C LEU A 292 -9.49 -22.12 2.38
N PRO A 293 -9.29 -21.08 1.54
CA PRO A 293 -9.35 -21.27 0.09
C PRO A 293 -8.41 -22.34 -0.44
N LEU A 294 -7.14 -22.37 0.02
CA LEU A 294 -6.18 -23.37 -0.45
C LEU A 294 -6.59 -24.79 -0.07
N ILE A 295 -7.00 -25.02 1.19
CA ILE A 295 -7.46 -26.35 1.65
C ILE A 295 -8.67 -26.78 0.82
N SER A 296 -9.67 -25.91 0.66
CA SER A 296 -10.89 -26.21 -0.09
C SER A 296 -10.61 -26.46 -1.57
N ILE A 297 -9.75 -25.66 -2.21
CA ILE A 297 -9.40 -25.85 -3.63
C ILE A 297 -8.61 -27.14 -3.83
N ILE A 298 -7.67 -27.47 -2.92
CA ILE A 298 -6.91 -28.72 -2.99
C ILE A 298 -7.84 -29.92 -2.86
N MET A 299 -8.75 -29.90 -1.87
CA MET A 299 -9.74 -30.97 -1.71
C MET A 299 -10.69 -31.06 -2.91
N LEU A 300 -11.03 -29.92 -3.51
CA LEU A 300 -11.85 -29.89 -4.73
C LEU A 300 -11.08 -30.48 -5.91
N ALA A 301 -9.79 -30.17 -6.06
CA ALA A 301 -8.95 -30.77 -7.10
C ALA A 301 -8.72 -32.29 -6.87
N MET A 302 -8.80 -32.77 -5.63
CA MET A 302 -8.72 -34.20 -5.35
C MET A 302 -10.00 -34.96 -5.70
N SER A 303 -11.17 -34.31 -5.60
CA SER A 303 -12.47 -34.89 -5.94
C SER A 303 -12.84 -34.69 -7.41
N GLN A 304 -12.60 -33.48 -7.93
CA GLN A 304 -12.90 -33.02 -9.29
C GLN A 304 -11.67 -32.31 -9.89
N PRO A 305 -10.74 -33.05 -10.52
CA PRO A 305 -9.42 -32.53 -10.87
C PRO A 305 -9.39 -31.34 -11.83
N VAL A 306 -10.29 -31.32 -12.82
CA VAL A 306 -10.31 -30.26 -13.84
C VAL A 306 -10.86 -28.98 -13.22
N GLU A 307 -12.01 -29.08 -12.55
CA GLU A 307 -12.74 -28.00 -11.91
C GLU A 307 -11.90 -27.35 -10.81
N GLY A 308 -11.35 -28.18 -9.91
CA GLY A 308 -10.47 -27.72 -8.84
C GLY A 308 -9.20 -27.04 -9.36
N ALA A 309 -8.61 -27.54 -10.45
CA ALA A 309 -7.45 -26.90 -11.08
C ALA A 309 -7.80 -25.54 -11.70
N VAL A 310 -8.95 -25.42 -12.39
CA VAL A 310 -9.41 -24.16 -12.98
C VAL A 310 -9.71 -23.14 -11.89
N ILE A 311 -10.42 -23.53 -10.84
CA ILE A 311 -10.74 -22.64 -9.70
C ILE A 311 -9.46 -22.23 -8.97
N GLY A 312 -8.53 -23.16 -8.77
CA GLY A 312 -7.22 -22.86 -8.21
C GLY A 312 -6.46 -21.82 -9.03
N LEU A 313 -6.46 -21.95 -10.35
CA LEU A 313 -5.85 -20.97 -11.25
C LEU A 313 -6.52 -19.60 -11.14
N ILE A 314 -7.86 -19.55 -11.20
CA ILE A 314 -8.64 -18.31 -11.07
C ILE A 314 -8.32 -17.64 -9.73
N TRP A 315 -8.33 -18.40 -8.64
CA TRP A 315 -8.06 -17.88 -7.31
C TRP A 315 -6.62 -17.34 -7.19
N CYS A 316 -5.63 -18.05 -7.73
CA CYS A 316 -4.24 -17.59 -7.75
C CYS A 316 -4.07 -16.27 -8.51
N VAL A 317 -4.78 -16.09 -9.63
CA VAL A 317 -4.72 -14.87 -10.44
C VAL A 317 -5.45 -13.72 -9.75
N ALA A 318 -6.68 -13.97 -9.27
CA ALA A 318 -7.53 -12.97 -8.65
C ALA A 318 -6.96 -12.49 -7.30
N PHE A 319 -6.36 -13.39 -6.50
CA PHE A 319 -5.94 -13.12 -5.12
C PHE A 319 -4.42 -13.28 -4.93
N TYR A 320 -3.63 -12.96 -5.96
CA TYR A 320 -2.18 -13.12 -5.95
C TYR A 320 -1.47 -12.37 -4.81
N LYS A 321 -2.01 -11.24 -4.32
CA LYS A 321 -1.43 -10.54 -3.15
C LYS A 321 -1.65 -11.33 -1.85
N SER A 322 -2.76 -12.05 -1.71
CA SER A 322 -3.02 -12.93 -0.57
C SER A 322 -1.97 -14.05 -0.49
N LEU A 323 -1.45 -14.50 -1.63
CA LEU A 323 -0.33 -15.46 -1.71
C LEU A 323 1.00 -14.89 -1.19
N ARG A 324 1.21 -13.57 -1.19
CA ARG A 324 2.43 -12.98 -0.60
C ARG A 324 2.50 -13.17 0.91
N TRP A 325 1.36 -13.44 1.56
CA TRP A 325 1.29 -13.75 2.98
C TRP A 325 1.68 -15.19 3.30
N ALA A 326 1.76 -16.07 2.29
CA ALA A 326 2.44 -17.34 2.41
C ALA A 326 3.93 -17.01 2.62
N GLY A 327 4.39 -17.16 3.86
CA GLY A 327 5.73 -16.75 4.28
C GLY A 327 6.87 -17.40 3.45
N PRO A 328 8.12 -17.05 3.75
CA PRO A 328 9.30 -17.51 2.98
C PRO A 328 9.44 -19.03 2.88
N ASP A 329 8.78 -19.80 3.75
CA ASP A 329 8.87 -21.25 3.84
C ASP A 329 7.96 -21.99 2.83
N LEU A 330 6.90 -21.34 2.32
CA LEU A 330 6.06 -21.83 1.21
C LEU A 330 6.63 -21.42 -0.16
N LYS A 331 7.97 -21.33 -0.26
CA LYS A 331 8.68 -20.84 -1.45
C LYS A 331 8.28 -21.57 -2.72
N PHE A 332 8.01 -22.87 -2.64
CA PHE A 332 7.57 -23.68 -3.77
C PHE A 332 6.18 -23.26 -4.28
N VAL A 333 5.18 -23.16 -3.39
CA VAL A 333 3.82 -22.71 -3.70
C VAL A 333 3.85 -21.28 -4.25
N ARG A 334 4.60 -20.39 -3.59
CA ARG A 334 4.82 -19.01 -4.05
C ARG A 334 5.44 -18.96 -5.44
N THR A 335 6.45 -19.78 -5.71
CA THR A 335 7.16 -19.79 -7.01
C THR A 335 6.29 -20.34 -8.13
N LEU A 336 5.58 -21.45 -7.89
CA LEU A 336 4.69 -22.07 -8.86
C LEU A 336 3.53 -21.12 -9.22
N MET A 337 2.95 -20.46 -8.23
CA MET A 337 1.79 -19.60 -8.42
C MET A 337 2.15 -18.22 -8.99
N VAL A 338 3.32 -17.67 -8.66
CA VAL A 338 3.85 -16.47 -9.35
C VAL A 338 4.06 -16.77 -10.83
N ARG A 339 4.62 -17.93 -11.18
CA ARG A 339 4.75 -18.35 -12.58
C ARG A 339 3.39 -18.49 -13.27
N ALA A 340 2.39 -19.06 -12.59
CA ALA A 340 1.02 -19.14 -13.11
C ALA A 340 0.39 -17.75 -13.32
N TYR A 341 0.60 -16.81 -12.38
CA TYR A 341 0.15 -15.42 -12.51
C TYR A 341 0.75 -14.74 -13.73
N PHE A 342 2.07 -14.80 -13.94
CA PHE A 342 2.72 -14.18 -15.11
C PHE A 342 2.35 -14.84 -16.42
N PHE A 343 2.07 -16.14 -16.41
CA PHE A 343 1.52 -16.83 -17.57
C PHE A 343 0.10 -16.33 -17.92
N MET A 344 -0.73 -16.07 -16.91
CA MET A 344 -2.13 -15.64 -17.08
C MET A 344 -2.29 -14.13 -17.24
N LEU A 345 -1.32 -13.31 -16.84
CA LEU A 345 -1.40 -11.85 -16.85
C LEU A 345 -1.64 -11.26 -18.26
N PRO A 346 -1.00 -11.76 -19.34
CA PRO A 346 -1.33 -11.34 -20.71
C PRO A 346 -2.78 -11.65 -21.09
N ILE A 347 -3.29 -12.82 -20.67
CA ILE A 347 -4.67 -13.25 -20.91
C ILE A 347 -5.65 -12.36 -20.15
N TYR A 348 -5.34 -12.04 -18.89
CA TYR A 348 -6.09 -11.09 -18.08
C TYR A 348 -6.15 -9.71 -18.74
N HIS A 349 -5.00 -9.16 -19.19
CA HIS A 349 -4.98 -7.85 -19.84
C HIS A 349 -5.75 -7.86 -21.17
N ALA A 350 -5.63 -8.93 -21.96
CA ALA A 350 -6.40 -9.09 -23.19
C ALA A 350 -7.92 -9.13 -22.91
N ALA A 351 -8.34 -9.93 -21.93
CA ALA A 351 -9.74 -10.02 -21.49
C ALA A 351 -10.25 -8.70 -20.92
N TYR A 352 -9.46 -8.02 -20.08
CA TYR A 352 -9.78 -6.71 -19.52
C TYR A 352 -10.02 -5.69 -20.64
N TRP A 353 -9.09 -5.56 -21.60
CA TRP A 353 -9.24 -4.62 -22.71
C TRP A 353 -10.40 -4.98 -23.63
N PHE A 354 -10.68 -6.28 -23.81
CA PHE A 354 -11.83 -6.75 -24.56
C PHE A 354 -13.15 -6.36 -23.88
N VAL A 355 -13.31 -6.67 -22.59
CA VAL A 355 -14.49 -6.30 -21.80
C VAL A 355 -14.62 -4.79 -21.72
N PHE A 356 -13.54 -4.05 -21.47
CA PHE A 356 -13.54 -2.59 -21.44
C PHE A 356 -14.01 -1.99 -22.77
N LYS A 357 -13.56 -2.53 -23.91
CA LYS A 357 -14.05 -2.09 -25.23
C LYS A 357 -15.55 -2.34 -25.39
N ILE A 358 -16.06 -3.48 -24.95
CA ILE A 358 -17.50 -3.80 -24.98
C ILE A 358 -18.28 -2.84 -24.07
N LEU A 359 -17.88 -2.72 -22.80
CA LEU A 359 -18.54 -1.84 -21.83
C LEU A 359 -18.52 -0.38 -22.30
N SER A 360 -17.38 0.08 -22.80
CA SER A 360 -17.23 1.43 -23.37
C SER A 360 -18.18 1.64 -24.54
N ARG A 361 -18.33 0.65 -25.44
CA ARG A 361 -19.32 0.72 -26.52
C ARG A 361 -20.73 0.78 -25.95
N VAL A 362 -21.11 -0.13 -25.04
CA VAL A 362 -22.45 -0.16 -24.45
C VAL A 362 -22.77 1.19 -23.80
N VAL A 363 -21.90 1.72 -22.93
CA VAL A 363 -22.12 3.00 -22.26
C VAL A 363 -22.22 4.15 -23.27
N ASN A 364 -21.29 4.24 -24.22
CA ASN A 364 -21.29 5.34 -25.21
C ASN A 364 -22.51 5.28 -26.14
N TYR A 365 -22.93 4.09 -26.56
CA TYR A 365 -24.14 3.92 -27.37
C TYR A 365 -25.40 4.20 -26.56
N SER A 366 -25.48 3.78 -25.30
CA SER A 366 -26.60 4.12 -24.42
C SER A 366 -26.73 5.63 -24.23
N ILE A 367 -25.61 6.34 -23.98
CA ILE A 367 -25.60 7.82 -23.89
C ILE A 367 -26.06 8.43 -25.23
N TYR A 368 -25.56 7.91 -26.35
CA TYR A 368 -25.97 8.36 -27.68
C TYR A 368 -27.48 8.22 -27.92
N TYR A 369 -28.07 7.06 -27.60
CA TYR A 369 -29.49 6.82 -27.80
C TYR A 369 -30.35 7.64 -26.83
N VAL A 370 -29.92 7.82 -25.58
CA VAL A 370 -30.60 8.72 -24.63
C VAL A 370 -30.58 10.15 -25.14
N ALA A 371 -29.43 10.66 -25.61
CA ALA A 371 -29.35 12.00 -26.19
C ALA A 371 -30.23 12.13 -27.43
N LEU A 372 -30.33 11.08 -28.25
CA LEU A 372 -31.21 11.03 -29.42
C LEU A 372 -32.70 11.15 -29.04
N LEU A 373 -33.12 10.52 -27.94
CA LEU A 373 -34.48 10.66 -27.40
C LEU A 373 -34.81 12.10 -26.99
N PHE A 374 -33.81 12.87 -26.57
CA PHE A 374 -33.94 14.31 -26.31
C PHE A 374 -33.65 15.19 -27.55
N GLY A 375 -33.68 14.62 -28.75
CA GLY A 375 -33.49 15.35 -30.01
C GLY A 375 -32.05 15.77 -30.32
N ARG A 376 -31.05 15.35 -29.51
CA ARG A 376 -29.64 15.68 -29.73
C ARG A 376 -28.90 14.54 -30.42
N ASN A 377 -28.42 14.79 -31.64
CA ASN A 377 -27.58 13.83 -32.36
C ASN A 377 -26.10 14.12 -32.10
N LEU A 378 -25.54 13.49 -31.04
CA LEU A 378 -24.16 13.70 -30.61
C LEU A 378 -23.11 13.39 -31.69
N LYS A 379 -23.42 12.52 -32.67
CA LYS A 379 -22.50 12.23 -33.79
C LYS A 379 -22.43 13.41 -34.76
N LYS A 380 -23.57 14.05 -35.05
CA LYS A 380 -23.66 15.22 -35.93
C LYS A 380 -23.03 16.45 -35.25
N GLU A 381 -23.40 16.71 -33.99
CA GLU A 381 -22.81 17.80 -33.20
C GLU A 381 -21.28 17.66 -33.05
N LYS A 382 -20.76 16.44 -32.84
CA LYS A 382 -19.30 16.22 -32.81
C LYS A 382 -18.64 16.47 -34.17
N ALA A 383 -19.27 16.06 -35.27
CA ALA A 383 -18.76 16.35 -36.61
C ALA A 383 -18.74 17.86 -36.89
N ASP A 384 -19.77 18.59 -36.46
CA ASP A 384 -19.87 20.04 -36.60
C ASP A 384 -18.81 20.78 -35.77
N ILE A 385 -18.55 20.32 -34.52
CA ILE A 385 -17.47 20.85 -33.68
C ILE A 385 -16.09 20.60 -34.31
N THR A 386 -15.86 19.40 -34.86
CA THR A 386 -14.58 19.03 -35.47
C THR A 386 -14.37 19.75 -36.82
N ALA A 387 -15.44 20.03 -37.54
CA ALA A 387 -15.40 20.87 -38.74
C ALA A 387 -15.10 22.33 -38.40
N SER A 388 -15.70 22.87 -37.33
CA SER A 388 -15.48 24.24 -36.87
C SER A 388 -14.03 24.49 -36.40
N SER A 389 -13.40 23.52 -35.72
CA SER A 389 -12.03 23.65 -35.22
C SER A 389 -10.94 23.55 -36.30
N SER A 390 -11.27 23.01 -37.47
CA SER A 390 -10.34 22.92 -38.62
C SER A 390 -10.28 24.20 -39.49
N SER A 391 -11.15 25.19 -39.21
CA SER A 391 -11.31 26.40 -40.05
C SER A 391 -10.59 27.66 -39.54
N CYS A 392 -9.82 27.59 -38.45
CA CYS A 392 -9.13 28.76 -37.92
C CYS A 392 -7.83 29.06 -38.71
N GLN A 393 -7.95 29.93 -39.71
CA GLN A 393 -6.85 30.49 -40.48
C GLN A 393 -5.84 31.23 -39.58
N LYS A 394 -4.55 31.06 -39.88
CA LYS A 394 -3.45 31.89 -39.37
C LYS A 394 -3.71 33.38 -39.64
N PRO A 395 -3.60 34.28 -38.65
CA PRO A 395 -3.50 35.70 -38.92
C PRO A 395 -2.06 36.05 -39.33
N SER A 396 -1.95 36.66 -40.51
CA SER A 396 -0.81 37.44 -40.98
C SER A 396 -0.53 38.64 -40.05
N GLY A 397 0.75 39.00 -39.92
CA GLY A 397 1.22 39.97 -38.95
C GLY A 397 0.77 41.42 -39.18
N SER A 398 0.72 42.17 -38.08
CA SER A 398 0.90 43.61 -38.04
C SER A 398 1.72 43.96 -36.80
N ALA A 399 2.77 44.76 -37.00
CA ALA A 399 3.70 45.23 -35.99
C ALA A 399 3.01 46.04 -34.88
N ALA A 400 3.41 45.81 -33.63
CA ALA A 400 3.21 46.73 -32.53
C ALA A 400 4.44 46.71 -31.60
N SER A 401 4.85 47.91 -31.22
CA SER A 401 6.06 48.35 -30.53
C SER A 401 6.22 47.77 -29.11
N PRO A 402 7.45 47.74 -28.55
CA PRO A 402 7.70 47.19 -27.22
C PRO A 402 7.31 48.19 -26.13
N THR A 403 6.28 47.88 -25.34
CA THR A 403 6.00 48.55 -24.07
C THR A 403 6.77 47.89 -22.93
N THR A 404 7.65 48.68 -22.34
CA THR A 404 8.49 48.42 -21.17
C THR A 404 7.71 47.88 -19.96
N PRO A 405 8.19 46.88 -19.22
CA PRO A 405 7.61 46.52 -17.93
C PRO A 405 8.02 47.54 -16.86
N GLN A 406 7.03 48.13 -16.19
CA GLN A 406 7.21 48.94 -14.99
C GLN A 406 7.94 48.14 -13.90
N LYS A 407 9.04 48.72 -13.40
CA LYS A 407 9.77 48.29 -12.21
C LYS A 407 8.87 48.47 -10.98
N ASN A 408 8.55 47.39 -10.28
CA ASN A 408 8.12 47.43 -8.89
C ASN A 408 9.36 47.58 -7.98
N PRO A 409 9.41 48.59 -7.10
CA PRO A 409 10.56 48.84 -6.24
C PRO A 409 10.42 48.10 -4.92
N HIS A 410 10.73 46.81 -4.92
CA HIS A 410 11.17 46.10 -3.72
C HIS A 410 12.39 45.23 -4.07
N SER A 411 13.40 45.86 -4.64
CA SER A 411 14.76 45.33 -4.65
C SER A 411 15.44 45.70 -3.33
N LEU A 412 15.23 44.88 -2.31
CA LEU A 412 16.08 44.90 -1.12
C LEU A 412 16.56 43.45 -0.90
N LEU A 413 17.84 43.25 -1.28
CA LEU A 413 18.70 42.13 -0.93
C LEU A 413 18.31 40.74 -1.46
N HIS A 414 18.49 40.51 -2.77
CA HIS A 414 18.80 39.17 -3.26
C HIS A 414 20.21 38.79 -2.78
N THR A 415 20.31 38.24 -1.58
CA THR A 415 21.48 37.44 -1.20
C THR A 415 21.49 36.19 -2.09
N PRO A 416 22.60 35.86 -2.78
CA PRO A 416 22.65 34.67 -3.60
C PRO A 416 22.36 33.45 -2.73
N VAL A 417 21.37 32.66 -3.16
CA VAL A 417 21.03 31.36 -2.55
C VAL A 417 22.34 30.58 -2.39
N GLU A 418 22.73 30.25 -1.16
CA GLU A 418 23.91 29.42 -0.91
C GLU A 418 23.70 28.06 -1.59
N LYS A 419 24.23 27.92 -2.81
CA LYS A 419 24.16 26.70 -3.64
C LYS A 419 25.22 25.66 -3.24
N CYS A 420 25.80 25.78 -2.05
CA CYS A 420 26.74 24.80 -1.53
C CYS A 420 25.97 23.58 -1.05
N VAL A 421 26.27 22.41 -1.61
CA VAL A 421 25.68 21.14 -1.19
C VAL A 421 26.77 20.17 -0.75
N HIS A 422 26.57 19.59 0.41
CA HIS A 422 27.47 18.66 1.03
C HIS A 422 26.90 17.26 1.00
N MET A 423 27.77 16.30 0.71
CA MET A 423 27.44 14.88 0.68
C MET A 423 28.59 14.08 1.31
N LEU A 424 28.29 12.94 1.93
CA LEU A 424 29.28 12.06 2.55
C LEU A 424 29.23 10.68 1.89
N TRP A 425 30.40 10.13 1.58
CA TRP A 425 30.52 8.75 1.17
C TRP A 425 31.55 7.99 2.03
N ILE A 426 31.13 6.86 2.57
CA ILE A 426 31.97 5.93 3.34
C ILE A 426 31.95 4.58 2.64
N GLY A 427 32.96 4.33 1.83
CA GLY A 427 33.12 3.11 1.07
C GLY A 427 34.39 3.16 0.22
N GLN A 428 34.80 2.02 -0.34
CA GLN A 428 36.03 1.95 -1.14
C GLN A 428 35.89 2.65 -2.50
N GLN A 429 34.70 2.63 -3.09
CA GLN A 429 34.41 3.20 -4.41
C GLN A 429 33.02 3.82 -4.41
N ILE A 430 32.81 4.83 -5.26
CA ILE A 430 31.51 5.47 -5.44
C ILE A 430 30.69 4.63 -6.41
N GLY A 431 29.45 4.27 -6.05
CA GLY A 431 28.59 3.49 -6.94
C GLY A 431 27.99 4.31 -8.07
N LEU A 432 27.20 3.65 -8.93
CA LEU A 432 26.59 4.28 -10.10
C LEU A 432 25.46 5.25 -9.71
N MET A 433 24.71 4.91 -8.67
CA MET A 433 23.64 5.76 -8.13
C MET A 433 24.21 7.03 -7.48
N GLU A 434 25.32 6.88 -6.77
CA GLU A 434 26.04 7.97 -6.14
C GLU A 434 26.65 8.93 -7.15
N GLN A 435 27.20 8.42 -8.26
CA GLN A 435 27.65 9.24 -9.38
C GLN A 435 26.48 10.02 -10.02
N LEU A 436 25.30 9.40 -10.16
CA LEU A 436 24.10 10.08 -10.65
C LEU A 436 23.69 11.23 -9.71
N THR A 437 23.70 10.99 -8.40
CA THR A 437 23.47 12.04 -7.38
C THR A 437 24.39 13.23 -7.62
N LEU A 438 25.71 13.01 -7.64
CA LEU A 438 26.70 14.07 -7.87
C LEU A 438 26.47 14.82 -9.18
N ALA A 439 26.32 14.10 -10.30
CA ALA A 439 26.14 14.69 -11.62
C ALA A 439 24.88 15.55 -11.71
N SER A 440 23.78 15.08 -11.11
CA SER A 440 22.50 15.80 -11.14
C SER A 440 22.55 17.14 -10.40
N PHE A 441 23.22 17.21 -9.24
CA PHE A 441 23.37 18.48 -8.51
C PHE A 441 24.31 19.46 -9.22
N VAL A 442 25.42 18.98 -9.79
CA VAL A 442 26.28 19.82 -10.63
C VAL A 442 25.50 20.40 -11.80
N HIS A 443 24.66 19.60 -12.45
CA HIS A 443 23.85 20.02 -13.60
C HIS A 443 22.90 21.19 -13.25
N PHE A 444 22.30 21.18 -12.06
CA PHE A 444 21.44 22.28 -11.57
C PHE A 444 22.22 23.45 -10.94
N GLY A 445 23.55 23.44 -11.08
CA GLY A 445 24.44 24.56 -10.73
C GLY A 445 24.75 24.65 -9.24
N TYR A 446 24.73 23.53 -8.51
CA TYR A 446 25.21 23.47 -7.14
C TYR A 446 26.73 23.36 -7.07
N ASP A 447 27.34 23.99 -6.06
CA ASP A 447 28.73 23.77 -5.67
C ASP A 447 28.79 22.51 -4.79
N VAL A 448 29.12 21.37 -5.41
CA VAL A 448 29.04 20.06 -4.77
C VAL A 448 30.33 19.74 -4.03
N HIS A 449 30.23 19.54 -2.72
CA HIS A 449 31.33 19.18 -1.83
C HIS A 449 31.12 17.74 -1.33
N LEU A 450 31.97 16.83 -1.79
CA LEU A 450 31.95 15.43 -1.41
C LEU A 450 33.00 15.14 -0.33
N TRP A 451 32.54 14.79 0.86
CA TRP A 451 33.39 14.46 2.01
C TRP A 451 33.75 12.98 1.98
N LEU A 452 35.05 12.69 1.97
CA LEU A 452 35.61 11.33 1.90
C LEU A 452 36.67 11.11 2.98
N TYR A 453 36.86 9.85 3.36
CA TYR A 453 38.06 9.43 4.10
C TYR A 453 39.15 8.95 3.13
N SER A 454 40.40 8.96 3.56
CA SER A 454 41.60 8.70 2.73
C SER A 454 41.63 7.35 2.00
N GLU A 455 40.82 6.39 2.44
CA GLU A 455 40.74 5.04 1.87
C GLU A 455 39.80 4.93 0.66
N THR A 456 39.03 5.98 0.36
CA THR A 456 38.07 5.99 -0.76
C THR A 456 38.73 6.38 -2.07
N SER A 457 38.52 5.58 -3.12
CA SER A 457 38.94 5.93 -4.48
C SER A 457 38.13 7.10 -5.04
N THR A 458 38.82 8.09 -5.60
CA THR A 458 38.24 9.26 -6.27
C THR A 458 38.18 9.12 -7.79
N SER A 459 38.61 7.99 -8.35
CA SER A 459 38.75 7.77 -9.80
C SER A 459 37.47 7.99 -10.63
N ASN A 460 36.31 7.90 -10.00
CA ASN A 460 34.99 8.07 -10.63
C ASN A 460 34.19 9.23 -10.03
N VAL A 461 34.86 10.18 -9.37
CA VAL A 461 34.28 11.48 -8.98
C VAL A 461 34.40 12.43 -10.17
N PRO A 462 33.32 13.12 -10.60
CA PRO A 462 33.44 14.16 -11.62
C PRO A 462 34.36 15.31 -11.17
N ASP A 463 35.22 15.82 -12.06
CA ASP A 463 36.16 16.92 -11.75
C ASP A 463 35.49 18.21 -11.23
N THR A 464 34.21 18.38 -11.54
CA THR A 464 33.38 19.51 -11.09
C THR A 464 32.95 19.39 -9.62
N VAL A 465 33.18 18.24 -8.97
CA VAL A 465 32.88 18.00 -7.56
C VAL A 465 34.14 18.27 -6.72
N LYS A 466 34.00 19.07 -5.67
CA LYS A 466 35.09 19.34 -4.72
C LYS A 466 35.19 18.20 -3.71
N VAL A 467 36.31 17.50 -3.72
CA VAL A 467 36.59 16.46 -2.72
C VAL A 467 37.18 17.09 -1.46
N MET A 468 36.57 16.78 -0.31
CA MET A 468 36.93 17.31 1.01
C MET A 468 37.33 16.17 1.95
N ASP A 469 38.25 16.42 2.88
CA ASP A 469 38.66 15.43 3.90
C ASP A 469 37.63 15.38 5.05
N ALA A 470 36.93 14.25 5.18
CA ALA A 470 35.94 14.02 6.23
C ALA A 470 36.54 14.08 7.65
N ASN A 471 37.85 13.83 7.82
CA ASN A 471 38.52 13.96 9.13
C ASN A 471 38.51 15.39 9.66
N ALA A 472 38.30 16.40 8.81
CA ALA A 472 38.16 17.79 9.23
C ALA A 472 36.86 18.05 10.02
N VAL A 473 35.88 17.13 9.95
CA VAL A 473 34.58 17.24 10.60
C VAL A 473 34.48 16.27 11.76
N ILE A 474 34.70 14.97 11.50
CA ILE A 474 34.72 13.90 12.50
C ILE A 474 35.82 12.91 12.11
N SER A 475 36.58 12.41 13.10
CA SER A 475 37.68 11.47 12.85
C SER A 475 37.17 10.16 12.26
N SER A 476 37.91 9.57 11.31
CA SER A 476 37.62 8.22 10.79
C SER A 476 37.55 7.14 11.88
N LYS A 477 38.22 7.36 13.02
CA LYS A 477 38.21 6.49 14.20
C LYS A 477 36.87 6.45 14.92
N GLU A 478 36.01 7.45 14.73
CA GLU A 478 34.66 7.52 15.32
C GLU A 478 33.61 6.88 14.41
N VAL A 479 33.97 6.46 13.19
CA VAL A 479 33.06 5.79 12.26
C VAL A 479 32.61 4.46 12.86
N PHE A 480 31.30 4.24 12.89
CA PHE A 480 30.72 2.98 13.32
C PHE A 480 29.64 2.49 12.35
N HIS A 481 29.44 1.17 12.38
CA HIS A 481 28.36 0.50 11.66
C HIS A 481 27.38 -0.09 12.68
N TYR A 482 26.08 -0.04 12.37
CA TYR A 482 25.08 -0.69 13.19
C TYR A 482 25.32 -2.21 13.24
N LYS A 483 25.50 -2.76 14.44
CA LYS A 483 25.75 -4.19 14.65
C LYS A 483 24.50 -5.05 14.47
N LYS A 484 23.33 -4.45 14.71
CA LYS A 484 22.01 -5.09 14.69
C LYS A 484 21.16 -4.49 13.57
N GLY A 485 20.20 -5.26 13.06
CA GLY A 485 19.20 -4.73 12.15
C GLY A 485 18.25 -3.78 12.89
N SER A 486 17.64 -2.87 12.14
CA SER A 486 16.61 -1.94 12.60
C SER A 486 15.35 -2.68 13.08
N GLN A 487 14.43 -1.94 13.69
CA GLN A 487 13.06 -2.38 13.92
C GLN A 487 12.26 -2.66 12.65
N PHE A 488 12.86 -2.64 11.46
CA PHE A 488 12.24 -3.02 10.18
C PHE A 488 12.97 -4.19 9.49
N GLY A 489 13.97 -4.79 10.15
CA GLY A 489 14.74 -5.92 9.62
C GLY A 489 15.80 -5.54 8.57
N THR A 490 16.05 -4.24 8.37
CA THR A 490 17.05 -3.68 7.46
C THR A 490 18.26 -3.15 8.24
N GLY A 491 19.32 -2.70 7.57
CA GLY A 491 20.29 -1.82 8.23
C GLY A 491 21.49 -2.45 8.95
N LYS A 492 21.52 -3.77 9.16
CA LYS A 492 22.71 -4.42 9.73
C LYS A 492 23.95 -4.12 8.88
N GLY A 493 24.98 -3.55 9.50
CA GLY A 493 26.22 -3.12 8.86
C GLY A 493 26.15 -1.73 8.19
N SER A 494 25.06 -0.99 8.35
CA SER A 494 24.93 0.36 7.79
C SER A 494 25.64 1.42 8.63
N VAL A 495 26.09 2.47 7.96
CA VAL A 495 26.71 3.67 8.55
C VAL A 495 25.70 4.80 8.81
N ALA A 496 24.39 4.56 8.62
CA ALA A 496 23.36 5.59 8.68
C ALA A 496 23.41 6.42 9.98
N GLY A 497 23.54 5.78 11.14
CA GLY A 497 23.63 6.50 12.42
C GLY A 497 24.84 7.41 12.54
N PHE A 498 25.99 6.99 12.01
CA PHE A 498 27.17 7.85 11.93
C PHE A 498 26.96 9.00 10.94
N SER A 499 26.34 8.73 9.78
CA SER A 499 26.02 9.74 8.77
C SER A 499 25.09 10.83 9.31
N ASP A 500 24.14 10.48 10.20
CA ASP A 500 23.30 11.44 10.91
C ASP A 500 24.10 12.32 11.88
N ILE A 501 25.04 11.76 12.64
CA ILE A 501 25.91 12.57 13.51
C ILE A 501 26.78 13.51 12.66
N PHE A 502 27.36 12.97 11.58
CA PHE A 502 28.24 13.72 10.68
C PHE A 502 27.53 14.88 10.02
N ARG A 503 26.31 14.68 9.48
CA ARG A 503 25.55 15.75 8.80
C ARG A 503 25.21 16.91 9.74
N TYR A 504 24.87 16.62 11.00
CA TYR A 504 24.61 17.67 11.98
C TYR A 504 25.86 18.47 12.29
N LYS A 505 27.00 17.81 12.52
CA LYS A 505 28.27 18.50 12.76
C LYS A 505 28.71 19.32 11.54
N LEU A 506 28.59 18.75 10.36
CA LEU A 506 28.97 19.39 9.11
C LEU A 506 28.16 20.66 8.85
N LEU A 507 26.82 20.58 8.92
CA LEU A 507 25.96 21.73 8.71
C LEU A 507 26.16 22.81 9.78
N TYR A 508 26.53 22.43 11.01
CA TYR A 508 26.95 23.41 12.02
C TYR A 508 28.23 24.16 11.60
N ASP A 509 29.26 23.45 11.13
CA ASP A 509 30.56 24.04 10.81
C ASP A 509 30.58 24.85 9.49
N TYR A 510 29.81 24.39 8.50
CA TYR A 510 29.88 24.90 7.12
C TYR A 510 28.57 25.53 6.62
N GLY A 511 27.42 25.17 7.20
CA GLY A 511 26.11 25.60 6.68
C GLY A 511 25.76 24.94 5.35
N GLY A 512 24.86 25.58 4.58
CA GLY A 512 24.47 25.13 3.25
C GLY A 512 23.47 23.96 3.26
N TRP A 513 23.54 23.13 2.21
CA TRP A 513 22.67 21.96 2.02
C TRP A 513 23.39 20.67 2.39
N TRP A 514 22.66 19.73 2.99
CA TRP A 514 23.01 18.32 3.08
C TRP A 514 22.11 17.51 2.17
N VAL A 515 22.70 16.58 1.42
CA VAL A 515 21.96 15.62 0.59
C VAL A 515 22.59 14.22 0.71
N ASP A 516 21.77 13.20 0.91
CA ASP A 516 22.22 11.80 0.90
C ASP A 516 22.65 11.36 -0.52
N MET A 517 23.64 10.48 -0.59
CA MET A 517 24.28 10.07 -1.85
C MET A 517 23.40 9.17 -2.76
N ASP A 518 22.14 8.98 -2.43
CA ASP A 518 21.13 8.26 -3.20
C ASP A 518 19.93 9.14 -3.57
N VAL A 519 20.16 10.45 -3.70
CA VAL A 519 19.16 11.45 -4.10
C VAL A 519 19.53 12.07 -5.45
N THR A 520 18.68 11.90 -6.47
CA THR A 520 18.85 12.59 -7.76
C THR A 520 18.11 13.91 -7.77
N CYS A 521 18.81 14.98 -8.10
CA CYS A 521 18.23 16.31 -8.32
C CYS A 521 17.47 16.33 -9.65
N LEU A 522 16.20 16.71 -9.62
CA LEU A 522 15.33 16.82 -10.78
C LEU A 522 15.10 18.28 -11.18
N LYS A 523 15.23 19.21 -10.22
CA LYS A 523 15.09 20.67 -10.38
C LYS A 523 15.90 21.39 -9.31
N ALA A 524 16.34 22.62 -9.61
CA ALA A 524 16.93 23.49 -8.60
C ALA A 524 15.93 23.77 -7.46
N PHE A 525 16.42 23.75 -6.22
CA PHE A 525 15.62 24.04 -5.04
C PHE A 525 15.45 25.55 -4.88
N ASP A 526 14.22 26.01 -5.06
CA ASP A 526 13.84 27.41 -4.88
C ASP A 526 13.39 27.63 -3.43
N VAL A 527 14.37 27.77 -2.52
CA VAL A 527 14.13 27.89 -1.07
C VAL A 527 14.91 29.06 -0.49
N GLU A 528 14.17 30.13 -0.19
CA GLU A 528 14.71 31.36 0.40
C GLU A 528 14.95 31.24 1.91
N THR A 529 14.20 30.37 2.60
CA THR A 529 14.34 30.20 4.05
C THR A 529 15.75 29.70 4.43
N PRO A 530 16.30 30.15 5.58
CA PRO A 530 17.63 29.71 6.03
C PRO A 530 17.65 28.22 6.39
N TYR A 531 16.49 27.68 6.77
CA TYR A 531 16.30 26.27 7.05
C TYR A 531 15.42 25.59 6.01
N PHE A 532 15.66 24.30 5.81
CA PHE A 532 14.84 23.43 5.00
C PHE A 532 14.94 22.01 5.56
N PHE A 533 13.80 21.32 5.67
CA PHE A 533 13.75 19.90 5.99
C PHE A 533 12.77 19.20 5.07
N ARG A 534 13.18 18.05 4.52
CA ARG A 534 12.28 17.23 3.73
C ARG A 534 11.25 16.57 4.64
N GLY A 535 9.98 16.80 4.37
CA GLY A 535 8.88 16.10 5.02
C GLY A 535 8.93 14.59 4.77
N HIS A 536 8.40 13.81 5.71
CA HIS A 536 8.34 12.36 5.61
C HIS A 536 6.91 11.84 5.78
N HIS A 537 6.66 10.60 5.37
CA HIS A 537 5.32 10.01 5.33
C HIS A 537 4.88 9.43 6.69
N ASN A 538 5.83 8.90 7.49
CA ASN A 538 5.56 8.39 8.85
C ASN A 538 6.04 9.34 9.97
N LEU A 539 7.29 9.82 9.89
CA LEU A 539 7.83 10.89 10.72
C LEU A 539 7.47 12.28 10.17
N LEU A 540 7.60 13.31 11.01
CA LEU A 540 7.36 14.71 10.61
C LEU A 540 8.31 15.15 9.49
N LEU A 541 9.59 14.79 9.59
CA LEU A 541 10.65 15.09 8.64
C LEU A 541 11.70 13.97 8.59
N VAL A 542 12.65 14.05 7.65
CA VAL A 542 13.86 13.22 7.59
C VAL A 542 15.10 14.03 7.22
N GLY A 543 16.28 13.46 7.51
CA GLY A 543 17.58 14.12 7.35
C GLY A 543 18.27 13.96 6.00
N ASN A 544 17.62 13.38 4.98
CA ASN A 544 18.28 13.07 3.70
C ASN A 544 18.35 14.24 2.70
N ILE A 545 17.56 15.30 2.92
CA ILE A 545 17.71 16.60 2.24
C ILE A 545 17.41 17.68 3.29
N MET A 546 18.43 18.46 3.65
CA MET A 546 18.31 19.51 4.66
C MET A 546 19.10 20.75 4.27
N LYS A 547 18.70 21.91 4.80
CA LYS A 547 19.46 23.17 4.75
C LYS A 547 19.51 23.78 6.14
N ALA A 548 20.67 24.32 6.52
CA ALA A 548 20.81 25.09 7.75
C ALA A 548 21.93 26.13 7.59
N PRO A 549 21.84 27.29 8.27
CA PRO A 549 22.92 28.25 8.29
C PRO A 549 24.10 27.74 9.12
N LYS A 550 25.30 28.18 8.75
CA LYS A 550 26.51 27.96 9.55
C LYS A 550 26.32 28.49 10.98
N GLY A 551 26.78 27.73 11.97
CA GLY A 551 26.65 28.07 13.38
C GLY A 551 25.24 27.85 13.96
N SER A 552 24.36 27.15 13.24
CA SER A 552 22.99 26.87 13.67
C SER A 552 22.90 26.19 15.05
N SER A 553 22.17 26.80 15.98
CA SER A 553 21.86 26.22 17.30
C SER A 553 21.19 24.86 17.20
N LEU A 554 20.28 24.71 16.23
CA LEU A 554 19.63 23.45 15.88
C LEU A 554 20.66 22.35 15.57
N MET A 555 21.58 22.62 14.65
CA MET A 555 22.56 21.62 14.23
C MET A 555 23.53 21.25 15.35
N TRP A 556 23.90 22.21 16.20
CA TRP A 556 24.71 21.94 17.39
C TRP A 556 23.99 21.05 18.41
N SER A 557 22.71 21.33 18.67
CA SER A 557 21.88 20.55 19.60
C SER A 557 21.64 19.13 19.08
N CYS A 558 21.32 18.98 17.79
CA CYS A 558 21.20 17.67 17.14
C CYS A 558 22.52 16.90 17.21
N TYR A 559 23.66 17.53 16.88
CA TYR A 559 24.97 16.90 16.94
C TYR A 559 25.33 16.41 18.34
N THR A 560 25.21 17.26 19.35
CA THR A 560 25.58 16.94 20.73
C THR A 560 24.73 15.79 21.28
N LYS A 561 23.41 15.86 21.11
CA LYS A 561 22.48 14.78 21.51
C LYS A 561 22.72 13.49 20.75
N ALA A 562 22.89 13.56 19.42
CA ALA A 562 23.11 12.37 18.61
C ALA A 562 24.46 11.72 18.93
N LYS A 563 25.52 12.50 19.15
CA LYS A 563 26.83 11.98 19.56
C LYS A 563 26.80 11.25 20.90
N GLU A 564 25.96 11.70 21.83
CA GLU A 564 25.80 11.06 23.13
C GLU A 564 24.93 9.79 23.08
N GLN A 565 23.85 9.81 22.29
CA GLN A 565 22.79 8.79 22.36
C GLN A 565 22.84 7.75 21.22
N VAL A 566 23.48 8.06 20.10
CA VAL A 566 23.48 7.21 18.91
C VAL A 566 24.76 6.37 18.89
N THR A 567 24.60 5.07 19.14
CA THR A 567 25.72 4.11 19.17
C THR A 567 25.55 2.99 18.14
N ALA A 568 26.62 2.24 17.91
CA ALA A 568 26.62 1.04 17.07
C ALA A 568 25.62 -0.06 17.53
N ASP A 569 25.17 0.00 18.78
CA ASP A 569 24.27 -0.98 19.39
C ASP A 569 22.79 -0.57 19.37
N ASN A 570 22.48 0.64 18.87
CA ASN A 570 21.11 1.12 18.77
C ASN A 570 20.26 0.22 17.87
N ARG A 571 19.05 -0.09 18.34
CA ARG A 571 18.03 -0.82 17.57
C ARG A 571 17.01 0.10 16.92
N ASP A 572 16.77 1.26 17.55
CA ASP A 572 15.90 2.28 17.00
C ASP A 572 16.67 3.16 16.02
N TRP A 573 16.40 2.95 14.75
CA TRP A 573 16.98 3.70 13.64
C TRP A 573 16.41 5.10 13.48
N HIS A 574 15.25 5.36 14.08
CA HIS A 574 14.65 6.68 14.05
C HIS A 574 15.24 7.60 15.10
N LEU A 575 16.01 7.12 16.08
CA LEU A 575 16.52 7.96 17.16
C LEU A 575 17.25 9.23 16.67
N PRO A 576 18.20 9.19 15.71
CA PRO A 576 18.85 10.39 15.22
C PRO A 576 17.88 11.37 14.53
N ILE A 577 16.86 10.84 13.85
CA ILE A 577 15.84 11.63 13.15
C ILE A 577 14.83 12.19 14.15
N GLN A 578 14.50 11.45 15.21
CA GLN A 578 13.63 11.92 16.29
C GLN A 578 14.30 13.07 17.04
N ILE A 579 15.61 12.99 17.28
CA ILE A 579 16.38 14.12 17.82
C ILE A 579 16.23 15.36 16.91
N LEU A 580 16.30 15.19 15.59
CA LEU A 580 16.08 16.30 14.66
C LEU A 580 14.65 16.84 14.72
N VAL A 581 13.64 15.96 14.76
CA VAL A 581 12.22 16.35 14.89
C VAL A 581 12.01 17.17 16.18
N ASP A 582 12.49 16.65 17.31
CA ASP A 582 12.33 17.28 18.62
C ASP A 582 13.00 18.65 18.66
N GLU A 583 14.19 18.79 18.05
CA GLU A 583 14.91 20.06 17.98
C GLU A 583 14.25 21.07 17.04
N VAL A 584 13.70 20.63 15.90
CA VAL A 584 12.96 21.48 14.97
C VAL A 584 11.71 22.04 15.64
N LEU A 585 10.97 21.21 16.38
CA LEU A 585 9.80 21.61 17.16
C LEU A 585 10.19 22.56 18.31
N ALA A 586 11.24 22.23 19.06
CA ALA A 586 11.69 23.05 20.20
C ALA A 586 12.12 24.47 19.79
N GLN A 587 12.57 24.64 18.54
CA GLN A 587 13.03 25.92 18.01
C GLN A 587 11.99 26.61 17.10
N GLY A 588 10.77 26.06 16.98
CA GLY A 588 9.68 26.67 16.21
C GLY A 588 9.95 26.74 14.71
N LEU A 589 10.63 25.73 14.16
CA LEU A 589 11.07 25.67 12.75
C LEU A 589 10.17 24.78 11.88
N GLU A 590 8.95 24.48 12.31
CA GLU A 590 8.00 23.61 11.60
C GLU A 590 7.63 24.16 10.22
N ASN A 591 7.61 25.48 10.07
CA ASN A 591 7.35 26.15 8.80
C ASN A 591 8.46 25.94 7.76
N CYS A 592 9.60 25.37 8.15
CA CYS A 592 10.69 25.01 7.26
C CYS A 592 10.63 23.54 6.80
N ILE A 593 9.53 22.83 7.07
CA ILE A 593 9.31 21.44 6.65
C ILE A 593 8.50 21.44 5.35
N TYR A 594 9.06 20.86 4.29
CA TYR A 594 8.47 20.89 2.96
C TYR A 594 8.03 19.48 2.53
N HIS A 595 6.75 19.36 2.18
CA HIS A 595 6.14 18.11 1.71
C HIS A 595 5.90 18.15 0.19
N GLY A 596 5.85 16.97 -0.45
CA GLY A 596 5.44 16.83 -1.85
C GLY A 596 6.52 17.10 -2.90
N MET A 597 7.73 17.50 -2.52
CA MET A 597 8.83 17.76 -3.47
C MET A 597 9.73 16.55 -3.77
N SER A 598 9.48 15.41 -3.13
CA SER A 598 10.18 14.14 -3.31
C SER A 598 9.21 12.99 -3.07
N ASN A 599 9.58 11.79 -3.52
CA ASN A 599 8.86 10.55 -3.23
C ASN A 599 8.79 10.20 -1.74
N THR A 600 7.85 9.30 -1.40
CA THR A 600 7.88 8.56 -0.14
C THR A 600 9.02 7.53 -0.15
N ASP A 601 9.59 7.22 1.01
CA ASP A 601 10.70 6.26 1.16
C ASP A 601 10.20 4.79 1.20
N GLU A 602 9.13 4.52 0.46
CA GLU A 602 8.55 3.19 0.33
C GLU A 602 9.09 2.53 -0.94
N PHE A 603 9.53 1.27 -0.80
CA PHE A 603 10.11 0.54 -1.93
C PHE A 603 9.17 0.49 -3.14
N ASP A 604 7.87 0.30 -2.92
CA ASP A 604 6.89 0.16 -4.00
C ASP A 604 6.75 1.46 -4.82
N THR A 605 6.94 2.62 -4.18
CA THR A 605 6.94 3.93 -4.84
C THR A 605 8.12 4.08 -5.80
N ILE A 606 9.31 3.62 -5.41
CA ILE A 606 10.53 3.73 -6.23
C ILE A 606 10.69 2.58 -7.23
N ALA A 607 10.17 1.38 -6.91
CA ALA A 607 10.37 0.16 -7.69
C ALA A 607 9.94 0.31 -9.15
N LYS A 608 8.84 1.02 -9.41
CA LYS A 608 8.32 1.26 -10.75
C LYS A 608 9.31 2.02 -11.64
N TYR A 609 10.13 2.91 -11.08
CA TYR A 609 11.12 3.70 -11.81
C TYR A 609 12.40 2.92 -12.13
N PHE A 610 12.64 1.80 -11.47
CA PHE A 610 13.73 0.89 -11.84
C PHE A 610 13.40 0.06 -13.09
N VAL A 611 12.13 -0.26 -13.30
CA VAL A 611 11.72 -1.21 -14.34
C VAL A 611 11.04 -0.54 -15.52
N ARG A 612 10.38 0.60 -15.32
CA ARG A 612 9.56 1.26 -16.35
C ARG A 612 10.07 2.67 -16.67
N PRO A 613 9.90 3.13 -17.92
CA PRO A 613 10.21 4.50 -18.34
C PRO A 613 9.11 5.49 -17.93
N VAL A 614 8.72 5.51 -16.65
CA VAL A 614 7.66 6.41 -16.16
C VAL A 614 8.25 7.77 -15.81
N ASP A 615 7.56 8.84 -16.17
CA ASP A 615 7.96 10.20 -15.79
C ASP A 615 7.76 10.46 -14.30
N PHE A 616 8.65 11.27 -13.73
CA PHE A 616 8.48 11.76 -12.37
C PHE A 616 7.32 12.78 -12.30
N PRO A 617 6.60 12.84 -11.18
CA PRO A 617 5.63 13.90 -10.94
C PRO A 617 6.26 15.30 -11.09
N VAL A 618 5.51 16.24 -11.65
CA VAL A 618 6.02 17.56 -12.04
C VAL A 618 6.39 18.40 -10.81
N GLU A 619 5.76 18.14 -9.67
CA GLU A 619 6.02 18.78 -8.39
C GLU A 619 7.34 18.31 -7.73
N TRP A 620 7.93 17.20 -8.17
CA TRP A 620 9.17 16.71 -7.56
C TRP A 620 10.39 17.51 -8.01
N CYS A 621 11.16 17.97 -7.03
CA CYS A 621 12.47 18.59 -7.23
C CYS A 621 13.61 17.60 -7.02
N ALA A 622 13.35 16.48 -6.35
CA ALA A 622 14.31 15.40 -6.15
C ALA A 622 13.61 14.04 -6.08
N ILE A 623 14.37 12.97 -6.28
CA ILE A 623 13.96 11.59 -6.00
C ILE A 623 15.00 10.92 -5.12
N HIS A 624 14.57 10.33 -4.02
CA HIS A 624 15.38 9.51 -3.12
C HIS A 624 15.19 8.04 -3.45
N TRP A 625 16.28 7.36 -3.81
CA TRP A 625 16.27 5.98 -4.30
C TRP A 625 16.40 4.92 -3.19
N CYS A 626 16.59 5.35 -1.93
CA CYS A 626 16.65 4.49 -0.75
C CYS A 626 17.64 3.33 -0.90
N ASN A 627 18.92 3.63 -1.12
CA ASN A 627 19.98 2.67 -1.39
C ASN A 627 20.11 1.60 -0.28
N GLU A 628 19.86 1.97 0.98
CA GLU A 628 19.82 1.01 2.09
C GLU A 628 18.73 -0.05 1.91
N VAL A 629 17.58 0.31 1.32
CA VAL A 629 16.51 -0.64 0.97
C VAL A 629 16.98 -1.58 -0.15
N LEU A 630 17.67 -1.08 -1.16
CA LEU A 630 18.26 -1.90 -2.23
C LEU A 630 19.32 -2.86 -1.68
N ARG A 631 20.23 -2.37 -0.84
CA ARG A 631 21.27 -3.16 -0.17
C ARG A 631 20.67 -4.28 0.66
N SER A 632 19.67 -3.98 1.50
CA SER A 632 18.99 -4.99 2.32
C SER A 632 18.31 -6.09 1.50
N ARG A 633 17.84 -5.74 0.29
CA ARG A 633 17.22 -6.67 -0.67
C ARG A 633 18.22 -7.35 -1.61
N LYS A 634 19.52 -7.03 -1.48
CA LYS A 634 20.60 -7.53 -2.36
C LYS A 634 20.28 -7.26 -3.84
N ILE A 635 19.85 -6.04 -4.13
CA ILE A 635 19.59 -5.50 -5.47
C ILE A 635 20.75 -4.57 -5.81
N ASP A 636 21.32 -4.77 -6.99
CA ASP A 636 22.43 -3.96 -7.50
C ASP A 636 21.97 -3.21 -8.75
N VAL A 637 22.13 -1.89 -8.71
CA VAL A 637 21.66 -0.92 -9.71
C VAL A 637 22.23 -1.18 -11.11
N ARG A 638 23.41 -1.81 -11.19
CA ARG A 638 24.07 -2.13 -12.47
C ARG A 638 23.30 -3.15 -13.31
N TRP A 639 22.39 -3.90 -12.69
CA TRP A 639 21.59 -4.95 -13.34
C TRP A 639 20.17 -4.48 -13.64
N MET A 640 19.88 -3.19 -13.54
CA MET A 640 18.54 -2.67 -13.81
C MET A 640 18.28 -2.56 -15.34
N PRO A 641 17.02 -2.75 -15.79
CA PRO A 641 16.65 -2.59 -17.20
C PRO A 641 17.05 -1.23 -17.76
N LYS A 642 17.61 -1.21 -18.97
CA LYS A 642 18.04 0.04 -19.64
C LYS A 642 16.87 0.97 -19.92
N GLU A 643 15.67 0.42 -20.02
CA GLU A 643 14.42 1.14 -20.27
C GLU A 643 13.87 1.79 -18.98
N GLY A 644 14.34 1.36 -17.81
CA GLY A 644 13.93 1.93 -16.52
C GLY A 644 14.27 3.41 -16.42
N ARG A 645 13.43 4.18 -15.74
CA ARG A 645 13.64 5.62 -15.55
C ARG A 645 15.00 5.91 -14.88
N LEU A 646 15.44 5.14 -13.87
CA LEU A 646 16.77 5.31 -13.28
C LEU A 646 17.89 5.19 -14.33
N MET A 647 17.85 4.16 -15.18
CA MET A 647 18.88 3.94 -16.18
C MET A 647 18.87 5.02 -17.27
N LYS A 648 17.70 5.59 -17.56
CA LYS A 648 17.59 6.78 -18.43
C LYS A 648 18.25 8.01 -17.80
N GLU A 649 18.05 8.26 -16.51
CA GLU A 649 18.75 9.34 -15.80
C GLU A 649 20.27 9.13 -15.83
N ILE A 650 20.75 7.91 -15.56
CA ILE A 650 22.19 7.58 -15.65
C ILE A 650 22.73 7.84 -17.06
N GLY A 651 21.97 7.42 -18.08
CA GLY A 651 22.32 7.63 -19.50
C GLY A 651 22.37 9.11 -19.89
N GLN A 652 21.49 9.95 -19.34
CA GLN A 652 21.45 11.40 -19.60
C GLN A 652 22.78 12.08 -19.23
N TYR A 653 23.42 11.65 -18.14
CA TYR A 653 24.69 12.22 -17.67
C TYR A 653 25.92 11.51 -18.24
N LYS A 654 25.75 10.61 -19.22
CA LYS A 654 26.84 9.82 -19.86
C LYS A 654 27.73 9.08 -18.86
N LEU A 655 27.16 8.66 -17.73
CA LEU A 655 27.89 7.91 -16.71
C LEU A 655 28.15 6.50 -17.23
N THR A 656 29.41 6.16 -17.47
CA THR A 656 29.79 4.82 -17.90
C THR A 656 29.79 3.88 -16.70
N ALA A 657 28.81 2.99 -16.66
CA ALA A 657 28.93 1.78 -15.85
C ALA A 657 30.18 1.02 -16.32
N PHE A 658 31.05 0.60 -15.40
CA PHE A 658 31.90 -0.57 -15.65
C PHE A 658 30.97 -1.76 -15.93
N TYR A 659 30.65 -1.96 -17.20
CA TYR A 659 29.88 -3.10 -17.68
C TYR A 659 30.90 -4.21 -17.96
N ASP A 660 31.15 -5.07 -16.97
CA ASP A 660 32.03 -6.23 -17.20
C ASP A 660 31.28 -7.26 -18.04
N LYS A 661 31.57 -7.27 -19.35
CA LYS A 661 31.03 -8.24 -20.32
C LYS A 661 31.37 -9.70 -19.99
N ARG A 662 32.33 -9.98 -19.10
CA ARG A 662 32.83 -11.34 -18.85
C ARG A 662 31.90 -12.23 -17.99
N GLN A 663 30.74 -11.73 -17.57
CA GLN A 663 29.75 -12.52 -16.82
C GLN A 663 28.39 -12.67 -17.54
N GLU A 664 28.33 -12.43 -18.86
CA GLU A 664 27.11 -12.65 -19.66
C GLU A 664 26.65 -14.12 -19.73
N ALA A 665 27.47 -15.08 -19.30
CA ALA A 665 27.20 -16.50 -19.51
C ALA A 665 26.32 -17.21 -18.46
N ASP A 666 26.05 -16.63 -17.28
CA ASP A 666 25.37 -17.38 -16.20
C ASP A 666 24.42 -16.55 -15.30
N LEU A 667 23.77 -15.51 -15.83
CA LEU A 667 22.92 -14.66 -15.00
C LEU A 667 21.57 -14.30 -15.64
N ALA A 668 20.52 -15.02 -15.22
CA ALA A 668 19.17 -14.46 -15.07
C ALA A 668 18.63 -14.56 -13.62
N PRO A 669 19.20 -13.85 -12.61
CA PRO A 669 18.65 -13.82 -11.25
C PRO A 669 17.97 -12.48 -10.89
N TRP A 670 18.07 -11.44 -11.72
CA TRP A 670 17.54 -10.11 -11.39
C TRP A 670 16.06 -9.96 -11.75
N GLU A 671 15.61 -10.52 -12.87
CA GLU A 671 14.18 -10.61 -13.21
C GLU A 671 13.45 -11.37 -12.11
N VAL A 672 13.94 -12.54 -11.69
CA VAL A 672 13.34 -13.35 -10.62
C VAL A 672 13.29 -12.62 -9.27
N LYS A 673 14.24 -11.74 -8.94
CA LYS A 673 14.25 -10.97 -7.69
C LYS A 673 13.35 -9.73 -7.72
N MET A 674 13.33 -8.98 -8.82
CA MET A 674 12.43 -7.83 -8.99
C MET A 674 10.98 -8.28 -9.20
N ILE A 675 10.75 -9.39 -9.91
CA ILE A 675 9.45 -10.04 -10.12
C ILE A 675 8.91 -10.71 -8.85
N GLN A 676 9.77 -11.10 -7.91
CA GLN A 676 9.34 -11.58 -6.59
C GLN A 676 8.87 -10.46 -5.66
N ILE A 677 9.12 -9.20 -6.01
CA ILE A 677 8.87 -8.03 -5.17
C ILE A 677 7.77 -7.13 -5.77
N MET A 678 7.72 -6.97 -7.09
CA MET A 678 6.58 -6.37 -7.81
C MET A 678 5.34 -7.23 -7.70
#